data_AF-A0A0N4U774-F1
#
_entry.id   AF-A0A0N4U774-F1
#
_cell.length_a   1.000
_cell.length_b   1.000
_cell.length_c   1.000
_cell.angle_alpha   90.00
_cell.angle_beta   90.00
_cell.angle_gamma   90.00
#
_symmetry.space_group_name_H-M   'P 1'
#
loop_
_entity.id
_entity.type
_entity.pdbx_description
1 polymer ?
#
loop_
_entity_poly.entity_id
_entity_poly.type
_entity_poly.pdbx_seq_one_letter_code
_entity_poly.pdbx_strand_id
1 'polypeptide(L)'
;LFQRIALLIFYWIVQNFSNLFQLRRAVQDINPLIRSPVRGLPGIKLRLNQRSFKYASVLLGHLFDHEILQTHIPTISHCFTEVSGCIEIFNQYISRYRCPQRTVLYPAPANRLIFSVQNVDIGISGNIGGHVQILLPLPVTGIIHVHIHQLTITIQMIMTRGETRKPRASIVGCLVSIGYVDIFLQDGGLLGDIFNNQFRSKASEQARSMIPNRLCAILSQLIPQKINPKFDLIPQSIALTQLSSLAEGIFKSIPNPKYVNFFSHNFLIKLLFVGFSLENIKQSTGTTIIFIRSFFAKFNDKFKVHQARLRARQTVHGSISTKVEADPCSKCRENDDRSYGSKKFFQDKISDLVLTAQVTNIYATPNDYTISLNGEFSPYGRGGTPFSPFPMSFPNFIGNNMIETLISDYTFNSLFYHMHKKDFISFRIDPSTPKVGALLKTTCSDDEDYDFDDTGVEVININSFIAYNLFQFKKQFYASNFIKCYHINTVKIKIDEVDDEQTGRRRKKRERGENEDEEKPEPDFASLGICLGDIMPAVREKYPKKSLHITFRSSRAPSVLFSSKNGGTVTIDLLISSEIFVLDTDERIGAIQIAGIIELRIMSNYKRLTGTAELNLLKLRDIDGTLGLPQDALDNLANLAKETVVKLANDAMDKGIDLQIPTNNIPITLIDIKFRVVDHGLHIASDIILSRSLIPILNRSCRYT
;
A
#
# COMPACT_ATOMS: atom_id res chain seq x y z
N LEU A 1 -38.04 -36.23 25.73
CA LEU A 1 -38.28 -35.15 24.75
C LEU A 1 -38.03 -33.75 25.34
N PHE A 2 -38.71 -33.38 26.44
CA PHE A 2 -38.57 -32.09 27.13
C PHE A 2 -37.11 -31.70 27.45
N GLN A 3 -36.31 -32.63 27.96
CA GLN A 3 -34.90 -32.40 28.30
C GLN A 3 -34.01 -32.05 27.09
N ARG A 4 -34.29 -32.62 25.91
CA ARG A 4 -33.59 -32.29 24.65
C ARG A 4 -33.98 -30.91 24.14
N ILE A 5 -35.26 -30.54 24.28
CA ILE A 5 -35.74 -29.19 23.93
C ILE A 5 -35.12 -28.14 24.85
N ALA A 6 -35.04 -28.40 26.16
CA ALA A 6 -34.40 -27.51 27.12
C ALA A 6 -32.91 -27.30 26.84
N LEU A 7 -32.17 -28.34 26.47
CA LEU A 7 -30.76 -28.23 26.05
C LEU A 7 -30.58 -27.41 24.77
N LEU A 8 -31.47 -27.58 23.78
CA LEU A 8 -31.44 -26.79 22.55
C LEU A 8 -31.76 -25.30 22.82
N ILE A 9 -32.74 -25.03 23.68
CA ILE A 9 -33.07 -23.67 24.11
C ILE A 9 -31.90 -23.06 24.88
N PHE A 10 -31.29 -23.80 25.82
CA PHE A 10 -30.14 -23.33 26.58
C PHE A 10 -28.95 -23.02 25.67
N TYR A 11 -28.64 -23.90 24.72
CA TYR A 11 -27.58 -23.68 23.74
C TYR A 11 -27.87 -22.45 22.85
N TRP A 12 -29.13 -22.29 22.42
CA TRP A 12 -29.59 -21.13 21.66
C TRP A 12 -29.51 -19.82 22.47
N ILE A 13 -29.84 -19.85 23.76
CA ILE A 13 -29.70 -18.72 24.69
C ILE A 13 -28.22 -18.37 24.88
N VAL A 14 -27.37 -19.35 25.20
CA VAL A 14 -25.93 -19.13 25.40
C VAL A 14 -25.28 -18.54 24.16
N GLN A 15 -25.63 -19.06 22.97
CA GLN A 15 -25.05 -18.58 21.72
C GLN A 15 -25.54 -17.17 21.35
N ASN A 16 -26.81 -16.84 21.62
CA ASN A 16 -27.31 -15.47 21.49
C ASN A 16 -26.70 -14.51 22.52
N PHE A 17 -26.53 -14.93 23.77
CA PHE A 17 -25.89 -14.13 24.81
C PHE A 17 -24.41 -13.87 24.50
N SER A 18 -23.67 -14.87 23.99
CA SER A 18 -22.28 -14.67 23.56
C SER A 18 -22.19 -13.68 22.40
N ASN A 19 -23.11 -13.74 21.43
CA ASN A 19 -23.16 -12.79 20.32
C ASN A 19 -23.49 -11.38 20.81
N LEU A 20 -24.44 -11.24 21.76
CA LEU A 20 -24.82 -9.95 22.35
C LEU A 20 -23.64 -9.33 23.13
N PHE A 21 -22.90 -10.13 23.88
CA PHE A 21 -21.75 -9.66 24.66
C PHE A 21 -20.58 -9.22 23.77
N GLN A 22 -20.30 -9.95 22.69
CA GLN A 22 -19.28 -9.56 21.71
C GLN A 22 -19.66 -8.26 20.99
N LEU A 23 -20.92 -8.08 20.60
CA LEU A 23 -21.42 -6.82 20.04
C LEU A 23 -21.29 -5.66 21.02
N ARG A 24 -21.59 -5.88 22.31
CA ARG A 24 -21.49 -4.85 23.35
C ARG A 24 -20.04 -4.42 23.61
N ARG A 25 -19.07 -5.35 23.67
CA ARG A 25 -17.64 -5.01 23.74
C ARG A 25 -17.18 -4.24 22.51
N ALA A 26 -17.52 -4.73 21.30
CA ALA A 26 -17.17 -4.05 20.06
C ALA A 26 -17.71 -2.61 19.99
N VAL A 27 -18.86 -2.34 20.61
CA VAL A 27 -19.45 -0.99 20.71
C VAL A 27 -18.66 -0.07 21.66
N GLN A 28 -17.99 -0.60 22.68
CA GLN A 28 -17.18 0.17 23.62
C GLN A 28 -15.77 0.45 23.08
N ASP A 29 -15.24 -0.45 22.25
CA ASP A 29 -13.86 -0.38 21.74
C ASP A 29 -13.68 0.55 20.53
N ILE A 30 -14.66 1.41 20.21
CA ILE A 30 -14.67 2.22 18.98
C ILE A 30 -15.18 3.63 19.25
N ASN A 31 -14.58 4.62 18.59
CA ASN A 31 -15.06 5.99 18.62
C ASN A 31 -16.52 6.07 18.13
N PRO A 32 -17.48 6.60 18.92
CA PRO A 32 -18.85 6.78 18.42
C PRO A 32 -18.92 7.69 17.18
N LEU A 33 -17.98 8.62 17.01
CA LEU A 33 -17.97 9.58 15.89
C LEU A 33 -17.71 8.93 14.52
N ILE A 34 -17.15 7.72 14.46
CA ILE A 34 -16.90 7.03 13.18
C ILE A 34 -18.09 6.15 12.73
N ARG A 35 -19.23 6.19 13.45
CA ARG A 35 -20.42 5.42 13.08
C ARG A 35 -21.26 6.19 12.07
N SER A 36 -21.20 5.75 10.81
CA SER A 36 -22.14 6.21 9.79
C SER A 36 -23.54 5.60 10.03
N PRO A 37 -24.62 6.39 9.89
CA PRO A 37 -25.99 5.88 9.94
C PRO A 37 -26.36 5.07 8.70
N VAL A 38 -25.62 5.24 7.59
CA VAL A 38 -25.91 4.62 6.29
C VAL A 38 -25.00 3.42 6.08
N ARG A 39 -25.58 2.30 5.62
CA ARG A 39 -24.83 1.08 5.26
C ARG A 39 -24.70 0.95 3.75
N GLY A 40 -23.67 0.22 3.29
CA GLY A 40 -23.46 -0.12 1.89
C GLY A 40 -22.78 0.97 1.04
N LEU A 41 -22.32 2.06 1.66
CA LEU A 41 -21.51 3.08 1.00
C LEU A 41 -20.10 2.53 0.68
N PRO A 42 -19.43 3.07 -0.35
CA PRO A 42 -18.09 2.63 -0.72
C PRO A 42 -17.00 3.25 0.16
N GLY A 43 -15.97 2.48 0.50
CA GLY A 43 -14.77 2.98 1.15
C GLY A 43 -13.76 3.57 0.17
N ILE A 44 -13.76 3.16 -1.10
CA ILE A 44 -12.89 3.74 -2.13
C ILE A 44 -13.72 4.09 -3.36
N LYS A 45 -13.51 5.28 -3.94
CA LYS A 45 -14.09 5.66 -5.25
C LYS A 45 -12.97 6.02 -6.20
N LEU A 46 -13.07 5.56 -7.43
CA LEU A 46 -12.14 5.85 -8.50
C LEU A 46 -12.91 6.48 -9.66
N ARG A 47 -12.51 7.68 -10.07
CA ARG A 47 -13.13 8.45 -11.15
C ARG A 47 -12.13 8.63 -12.27
N LEU A 48 -12.49 8.16 -13.47
CA LEU A 48 -11.78 8.41 -14.71
C LEU A 48 -12.40 9.63 -15.38
N ASN A 49 -11.60 10.66 -15.61
CA ASN A 49 -12.04 11.90 -16.24
C ASN A 49 -11.88 11.85 -17.77
N GLN A 50 -12.45 12.83 -18.48
CA GLN A 50 -12.39 12.93 -19.94
C GLN A 50 -10.95 12.80 -20.51
N ARG A 51 -9.93 13.27 -19.80
CA ARG A 51 -8.53 13.16 -20.24
C ARG A 51 -8.01 11.72 -20.23
N SER A 52 -8.46 10.88 -19.29
CA SER A 52 -8.22 9.42 -19.35
C SER A 52 -8.76 8.83 -20.65
N PHE A 53 -9.96 9.24 -21.04
CA PHE A 53 -10.62 8.75 -22.24
C PHE A 53 -9.95 9.21 -23.53
N LYS A 54 -9.48 10.47 -23.58
CA LYS A 54 -8.65 10.96 -24.70
C LYS A 54 -7.37 10.14 -24.83
N TYR A 55 -6.67 9.88 -23.72
CA TYR A 55 -5.47 9.06 -23.70
C TYR A 55 -5.76 7.61 -24.16
N ALA A 56 -6.81 7.00 -23.62
CA ALA A 56 -7.24 5.66 -24.03
C ALA A 56 -7.68 5.58 -25.50
N SER A 57 -8.27 6.64 -26.05
CA SER A 57 -8.70 6.72 -27.45
C SER A 57 -7.53 6.58 -28.43
N VAL A 58 -6.44 7.30 -28.16
CA VAL A 58 -5.20 7.23 -28.96
C VAL A 58 -4.63 5.81 -28.91
N LEU A 59 -4.59 5.24 -27.70
CA LEU A 59 -4.02 3.94 -27.45
C LEU A 59 -4.82 2.79 -28.10
N LEU A 60 -6.16 2.87 -28.03
CA LEU A 60 -7.05 1.93 -28.71
C LEU A 60 -7.02 2.08 -30.23
N GLY A 61 -6.80 3.30 -30.75
CA GLY A 61 -6.59 3.52 -32.19
C GLY A 61 -5.42 2.70 -32.72
N HIS A 62 -4.27 2.76 -32.05
CA HIS A 62 -3.10 1.97 -32.42
C HIS A 62 -3.33 0.46 -32.34
N LEU A 63 -4.06 0.00 -31.32
CA LEU A 63 -4.42 -1.42 -31.20
C LEU A 63 -5.35 -1.87 -32.32
N PHE A 64 -6.33 -1.04 -32.67
CA PHE A 64 -7.27 -1.31 -33.75
C PHE A 64 -6.57 -1.40 -35.11
N ASP A 65 -5.71 -0.43 -35.44
CA ASP A 65 -4.92 -0.44 -36.69
C ASP A 65 -4.07 -1.70 -36.79
N HIS A 66 -3.42 -2.10 -35.69
CA HIS A 66 -2.57 -3.26 -35.65
C HIS A 66 -3.34 -4.57 -35.84
N GLU A 67 -4.43 -4.75 -35.11
CA GLU A 67 -5.24 -5.97 -35.17
C GLU A 67 -5.85 -6.16 -36.55
N ILE A 68 -6.31 -5.08 -37.20
CA ILE A 68 -6.82 -5.14 -38.58
C ILE A 68 -5.73 -5.64 -39.52
N LEU A 69 -4.56 -4.99 -39.54
CA LEU A 69 -3.47 -5.33 -40.47
C LEU A 69 -2.92 -6.74 -40.27
N GLN A 70 -3.12 -7.35 -39.10
CA GLN A 70 -2.69 -8.72 -38.79
C GLN A 70 -3.82 -9.76 -38.86
N THR A 71 -5.06 -9.34 -39.17
CA THR A 71 -6.20 -10.27 -39.19
C THR A 71 -6.05 -11.26 -40.35
N HIS A 72 -5.99 -12.55 -40.03
CA HIS A 72 -6.12 -13.62 -41.00
C HIS A 72 -7.60 -13.78 -41.41
N ILE A 73 -7.91 -13.55 -42.67
CA ILE A 73 -9.25 -13.75 -43.22
C ILE A 73 -9.36 -15.21 -43.70
N PRO A 74 -10.28 -16.02 -43.15
CA PRO A 74 -10.42 -17.41 -43.55
C PRO A 74 -10.91 -17.55 -44.99
N THR A 75 -10.60 -18.68 -45.63
CA THR A 75 -11.18 -19.05 -46.92
C THR A 75 -12.70 -19.00 -46.86
N ILE A 76 -13.33 -18.33 -47.83
CA ILE A 76 -14.79 -18.18 -47.92
C ILE A 76 -15.27 -19.07 -49.07
N SER A 77 -16.03 -20.11 -48.75
CA SER A 77 -16.71 -20.95 -49.75
C SER A 77 -18.18 -20.57 -49.85
N HIS A 78 -18.69 -20.34 -51.05
CA HIS A 78 -20.11 -20.10 -51.30
C HIS A 78 -20.58 -20.93 -52.49
N CYS A 79 -21.66 -21.68 -52.32
CA CYS A 79 -22.26 -22.49 -53.37
C CYS A 79 -23.56 -21.83 -53.83
N PHE A 80 -23.70 -21.63 -55.14
CA PHE A 80 -24.89 -21.03 -55.73
C PHE A 80 -25.88 -22.13 -56.11
N THR A 81 -27.17 -21.89 -55.88
CA THR A 81 -28.22 -22.84 -56.25
C THR A 81 -28.67 -22.66 -57.69
N GLU A 82 -28.53 -21.43 -58.22
CA GLU A 82 -28.94 -21.02 -59.56
C GLU A 82 -27.99 -21.51 -60.64
N VAL A 83 -26.72 -21.70 -60.27
CA VAL A 83 -25.67 -22.27 -61.11
C VAL A 83 -24.98 -23.34 -60.29
N SER A 84 -25.14 -24.62 -60.65
CA SER A 84 -24.62 -25.75 -59.86
C SER A 84 -23.10 -25.63 -59.72
N GLY A 85 -22.61 -25.09 -58.60
CA GLY A 85 -21.20 -24.75 -58.45
C GLY A 85 -20.87 -24.02 -57.17
N CYS A 86 -19.63 -24.19 -56.72
CA CYS A 86 -19.09 -23.55 -55.53
C CYS A 86 -17.88 -22.70 -55.92
N ILE A 87 -17.83 -21.49 -55.38
CA ILE A 87 -16.67 -20.62 -55.43
C ILE A 87 -15.96 -20.64 -54.08
N GLU A 88 -14.64 -20.60 -54.12
CA GLU A 88 -13.78 -20.46 -52.96
C GLU A 88 -12.93 -19.21 -53.14
N ILE A 89 -12.99 -18.32 -52.16
CA ILE A 89 -12.07 -17.20 -52.04
C ILE A 89 -11.02 -17.61 -51.03
N PHE A 90 -9.75 -17.61 -51.42
CA PHE A 90 -8.62 -18.04 -50.58
C PHE A 90 -7.45 -17.06 -50.68
N ASN A 91 -6.45 -17.21 -49.79
CA ASN A 91 -5.30 -16.32 -49.68
C ASN A 91 -5.68 -14.84 -49.53
N GLN A 92 -6.73 -14.54 -48.76
CA GLN A 92 -7.18 -13.17 -48.61
C GLN A 92 -6.27 -12.38 -47.69
N TYR A 93 -5.97 -11.15 -48.10
CA TYR A 93 -5.17 -10.20 -47.34
C TYR A 93 -5.75 -8.80 -47.45
N ILE A 94 -5.33 -7.91 -46.54
CA ILE A 94 -5.68 -6.50 -46.62
C ILE A 94 -4.77 -5.84 -47.65
N SER A 95 -5.32 -5.51 -48.82
CA SER A 95 -4.60 -4.88 -49.92
C SER A 95 -4.48 -3.37 -49.75
N ARG A 96 -5.46 -2.74 -49.10
CA ARG A 96 -5.48 -1.31 -48.82
C ARG A 96 -6.05 -1.06 -47.43
N TYR A 97 -5.46 -0.13 -46.69
CA TYR A 97 -5.98 0.30 -45.41
C TYR A 97 -5.84 1.81 -45.29
N ARG A 98 -6.95 2.49 -45.00
CA ARG A 98 -6.95 3.91 -44.62
C ARG A 98 -7.35 4.02 -43.16
N CYS A 99 -6.47 4.63 -42.38
CA CYS A 99 -6.65 4.84 -40.95
C CYS A 99 -7.93 5.63 -40.65
N PRO A 100 -8.57 5.39 -39.50
CA PRO A 100 -9.74 6.14 -39.08
C PRO A 100 -9.45 7.62 -38.92
N GLN A 101 -10.39 8.47 -39.38
CA GLN A 101 -10.33 9.90 -39.11
C GLN A 101 -10.47 10.20 -37.62
N ARG A 102 -11.26 9.37 -36.92
CA ARG A 102 -11.54 9.56 -35.50
C ARG A 102 -11.74 8.22 -34.80
N THR A 103 -10.91 7.99 -33.79
CA THR A 103 -11.11 6.92 -32.81
C THR A 103 -11.35 7.55 -31.47
N VAL A 104 -12.49 7.25 -30.85
CA VAL A 104 -12.86 7.80 -29.55
C VAL A 104 -13.44 6.73 -28.65
N LEU A 105 -12.96 6.70 -27.41
CA LEU A 105 -13.59 6.06 -26.28
C LEU A 105 -14.16 7.15 -25.39
N TYR A 106 -15.41 7.03 -24.96
CA TYR A 106 -16.01 7.98 -24.02
C TYR A 106 -17.09 7.33 -23.16
N PRO A 107 -17.33 7.85 -21.94
CA PRO A 107 -18.39 7.37 -21.07
C PRO A 107 -19.76 7.93 -21.49
N ALA A 108 -20.81 7.17 -21.24
CA ALA A 108 -22.19 7.61 -21.44
C ALA A 108 -23.11 7.04 -20.34
N PRO A 109 -24.09 7.81 -19.83
CA PRO A 109 -25.02 7.32 -18.81
C PRO A 109 -25.83 6.08 -19.24
N ALA A 110 -26.27 5.22 -18.31
CA ALA A 110 -26.00 5.24 -16.87
C ALA A 110 -24.69 4.53 -16.46
N ASN A 111 -24.14 3.68 -17.34
CA ASN A 111 -22.91 2.90 -17.13
C ASN A 111 -22.46 2.32 -18.49
N ARG A 112 -22.27 3.17 -19.50
CA ARG A 112 -21.85 2.77 -20.83
C ARG A 112 -20.47 3.33 -21.14
N LEU A 113 -19.67 2.52 -21.81
CA LEU A 113 -18.44 2.93 -22.48
C LEU A 113 -18.65 2.75 -23.97
N ILE A 114 -18.53 3.84 -24.73
CA ILE A 114 -18.75 3.84 -26.16
C ILE A 114 -17.38 3.96 -26.84
N PHE A 115 -17.03 2.94 -27.60
CA PHE A 115 -15.87 2.94 -28.48
C PHE A 115 -16.35 3.13 -29.91
N SER A 116 -15.94 4.21 -30.56
CA SER A 116 -16.33 4.55 -31.93
C SER A 116 -15.10 4.79 -32.79
N VAL A 117 -15.08 4.15 -33.94
CA VAL A 117 -14.06 4.28 -34.98
C VAL A 117 -14.77 4.74 -36.25
N GLN A 118 -14.35 5.87 -36.82
CA GLN A 118 -15.07 6.55 -37.90
C GLN A 118 -14.21 6.68 -39.17
N ASN A 119 -14.86 6.49 -40.32
CA ASN A 119 -14.29 6.70 -41.66
C ASN A 119 -13.02 5.89 -41.94
N VAL A 120 -13.08 4.58 -41.67
CA VAL A 120 -12.06 3.62 -42.09
C VAL A 120 -12.35 3.19 -43.53
N ASP A 121 -11.32 3.06 -44.36
CA ASP A 121 -11.44 2.38 -45.65
C ASP A 121 -10.60 1.10 -45.63
N ILE A 122 -11.20 -0.03 -46.01
CA ILE A 122 -10.54 -1.35 -46.01
C ILE A 122 -10.68 -1.95 -47.40
N GLY A 123 -9.55 -2.29 -48.02
CA GLY A 123 -9.47 -3.11 -49.21
C GLY A 123 -9.03 -4.52 -48.85
N ILE A 124 -9.82 -5.51 -49.22
CA ILE A 124 -9.51 -6.94 -49.09
C ILE A 124 -9.31 -7.46 -50.51
N SER A 125 -8.28 -8.27 -50.70
CA SER A 125 -8.04 -8.93 -51.98
C SER A 125 -7.66 -10.38 -51.75
N GLY A 126 -8.07 -11.26 -52.65
CA GLY A 126 -7.82 -12.69 -52.56
C GLY A 126 -8.05 -13.39 -53.88
N ASN A 127 -7.59 -14.63 -53.98
CA ASN A 127 -7.76 -15.43 -55.17
C ASN A 127 -9.13 -16.09 -55.16
N ILE A 128 -9.81 -16.14 -56.30
CA ILE A 128 -11.03 -16.92 -56.49
C ILE A 128 -10.72 -18.18 -57.28
N GLY A 129 -11.24 -19.31 -56.81
CA GLY A 129 -11.15 -20.63 -57.43
C GLY A 129 -12.51 -21.33 -57.40
N GLY A 130 -12.74 -22.30 -58.27
CA GLY A 130 -13.95 -23.12 -58.23
C GLY A 130 -14.43 -23.55 -59.61
N HIS A 131 -15.58 -24.20 -59.64
CA HIS A 131 -16.23 -24.64 -60.87
C HIS A 131 -17.71 -24.31 -60.82
N VAL A 132 -18.25 -23.80 -61.93
CA VAL A 132 -19.67 -23.47 -62.07
C VAL A 132 -20.25 -24.20 -63.28
N GLN A 133 -21.36 -24.90 -63.09
CA GLN A 133 -22.02 -25.69 -64.12
C GLN A 133 -23.28 -24.99 -64.61
N ILE A 134 -23.21 -24.47 -65.84
CA ILE A 134 -24.36 -23.88 -66.57
C ILE A 134 -24.81 -24.84 -67.68
N LEU A 135 -23.86 -25.35 -68.46
CA LEU A 135 -24.06 -26.38 -69.50
C LEU A 135 -22.84 -27.32 -69.54
N LEU A 136 -21.65 -26.75 -69.33
CA LEU A 136 -20.37 -27.43 -69.10
C LEU A 136 -19.75 -26.87 -67.80
N PRO A 137 -18.92 -27.62 -67.06
CA PRO A 137 -18.20 -27.10 -65.91
C PRO A 137 -17.18 -26.06 -66.36
N LEU A 138 -17.40 -24.79 -66.01
CA LEU A 138 -16.48 -23.70 -66.29
C LEU A 138 -15.63 -23.42 -65.05
N PRO A 139 -14.29 -23.48 -65.13
CA PRO A 139 -13.43 -23.09 -64.03
C PRO A 139 -13.56 -21.58 -63.78
N VAL A 140 -13.68 -21.19 -62.52
CA VAL A 140 -13.63 -19.79 -62.07
C VAL A 140 -12.24 -19.54 -61.51
N THR A 141 -11.49 -18.64 -62.14
CA THR A 141 -10.16 -18.21 -61.68
C THR A 141 -10.07 -16.69 -61.76
N GLY A 142 -9.38 -16.05 -60.82
CA GLY A 142 -9.13 -14.60 -60.84
C GLY A 142 -8.76 -14.06 -59.47
N ILE A 143 -8.76 -12.74 -59.34
CA ILE A 143 -8.54 -12.04 -58.07
C ILE A 143 -9.79 -11.23 -57.74
N ILE A 144 -10.39 -11.49 -56.58
CA ILE A 144 -11.51 -10.70 -56.08
C ILE A 144 -11.00 -9.55 -55.22
N HIS A 145 -11.48 -8.34 -55.51
CA HIS A 145 -11.21 -7.16 -54.72
C HIS A 145 -12.52 -6.69 -54.07
N VAL A 146 -12.47 -6.48 -52.75
CA VAL A 146 -13.57 -5.95 -51.96
C VAL A 146 -13.08 -4.67 -51.29
N HIS A 147 -13.58 -3.52 -51.74
CA HIS A 147 -13.27 -2.22 -51.15
C HIS A 147 -14.45 -1.73 -50.33
N ILE A 148 -14.23 -1.52 -49.04
CA ILE A 148 -15.20 -1.01 -48.08
C ILE A 148 -14.81 0.43 -47.77
N HIS A 149 -15.69 1.37 -48.07
CA HIS A 149 -15.48 2.80 -47.87
C HIS A 149 -16.36 3.37 -46.77
N GLN A 150 -15.81 4.32 -46.01
CA GLN A 150 -16.50 5.04 -44.93
C GLN A 150 -17.07 4.08 -43.86
N LEU A 151 -16.31 3.05 -43.50
CA LEU A 151 -16.67 2.12 -42.43
C LEU A 151 -16.61 2.85 -41.09
N THR A 152 -17.74 2.85 -40.38
CA THR A 152 -17.88 3.41 -39.03
C THR A 152 -18.41 2.33 -38.10
N ILE A 153 -17.65 2.05 -37.03
CA ILE A 153 -17.97 1.03 -36.04
C ILE A 153 -18.20 1.73 -34.70
N THR A 154 -19.31 1.47 -34.05
CA THR A 154 -19.63 1.98 -32.72
C THR A 154 -20.06 0.84 -31.80
N ILE A 155 -19.22 0.54 -30.82
CA ILE A 155 -19.42 -0.50 -29.82
C ILE A 155 -19.86 0.17 -28.52
N GLN A 156 -20.99 -0.27 -27.98
CA GLN A 156 -21.47 0.10 -26.66
C GLN A 156 -21.22 -1.05 -25.70
N MET A 157 -20.42 -0.79 -24.67
CA MET A 157 -20.11 -1.74 -23.61
C MET A 157 -20.71 -1.26 -22.30
N ILE A 158 -21.10 -2.19 -21.45
CA ILE A 158 -21.38 -1.92 -20.03
C ILE A 158 -20.41 -2.73 -19.17
N MET A 159 -20.01 -2.18 -18.04
CA MET A 159 -19.23 -2.90 -17.04
C MET A 159 -20.18 -3.41 -15.95
N THR A 160 -20.30 -4.73 -15.85
CA THR A 160 -21.13 -5.39 -14.85
C THR A 160 -20.26 -6.02 -13.77
N ARG A 161 -20.88 -6.34 -12.63
CA ARG A 161 -20.24 -7.17 -11.61
C ARG A 161 -20.35 -8.63 -12.07
N GLY A 162 -19.21 -9.25 -12.39
CA GLY A 162 -19.14 -10.67 -12.67
C GLY A 162 -19.42 -11.51 -11.41
N GLU A 163 -19.60 -12.82 -11.59
CA GLU A 163 -19.92 -13.79 -10.53
C GLU A 163 -18.89 -13.79 -9.40
N THR A 164 -17.61 -13.67 -9.76
CA THR A 164 -16.49 -13.56 -8.82
C THR A 164 -16.41 -12.20 -8.13
N ARG A 165 -17.35 -11.27 -8.33
CA ARG A 165 -17.31 -9.84 -7.94
C ARG A 165 -16.27 -9.00 -8.67
N LYS A 166 -15.65 -9.56 -9.72
CA LYS A 166 -14.71 -8.86 -10.60
C LYS A 166 -15.49 -8.03 -11.63
N PRO A 167 -14.91 -6.94 -12.15
CA PRO A 167 -15.58 -6.17 -13.19
C PRO A 167 -15.52 -6.97 -14.51
N ARG A 168 -16.68 -7.12 -15.18
CA ARG A 168 -16.84 -7.84 -16.44
C ARG A 168 -17.46 -6.92 -17.49
N ALA A 169 -16.78 -6.75 -18.62
CA ALA A 169 -17.31 -5.99 -19.73
C ALA A 169 -18.20 -6.88 -20.61
N SER A 170 -19.35 -6.35 -21.01
CA SER A 170 -20.26 -6.97 -21.97
C SER A 170 -20.66 -5.96 -23.04
N ILE A 171 -20.68 -6.39 -24.29
CA ILE A 171 -21.22 -5.59 -25.40
C ILE A 171 -22.74 -5.63 -25.30
N VAL A 172 -23.37 -4.45 -25.29
CA VAL A 172 -24.83 -4.29 -25.34
C VAL A 172 -25.32 -3.71 -26.66
N GLY A 173 -24.40 -3.14 -27.44
CA GLY A 173 -24.73 -2.60 -28.76
C GLY A 173 -23.51 -2.62 -29.66
N CYS A 174 -23.74 -2.96 -30.92
CA CYS A 174 -22.75 -2.87 -31.98
C CYS A 174 -23.46 -2.28 -33.20
N LEU A 175 -23.03 -1.11 -33.63
CA LEU A 175 -23.55 -0.40 -34.79
C LEU A 175 -22.42 -0.26 -35.79
N VAL A 176 -22.59 -0.86 -36.96
CA VAL A 176 -21.64 -0.76 -38.07
C VAL A 176 -22.37 -0.12 -39.23
N SER A 177 -21.86 1.01 -39.69
CA SER A 177 -22.34 1.72 -40.87
C SER A 177 -21.26 1.71 -41.94
N ILE A 178 -21.67 1.51 -43.18
CA ILE A 178 -20.78 1.46 -44.34
C ILE A 178 -21.34 2.44 -45.36
N GLY A 179 -20.50 3.33 -45.89
CA GLY A 179 -20.91 4.30 -46.90
C GLY A 179 -21.12 3.66 -48.27
N TYR A 180 -20.15 2.87 -48.72
CA TYR A 180 -20.22 2.12 -49.98
C TYR A 180 -19.30 0.90 -49.95
N VAL A 181 -19.70 -0.16 -50.66
CA VAL A 181 -18.88 -1.36 -50.89
C VAL A 181 -18.73 -1.55 -52.39
N ASP A 182 -17.51 -1.82 -52.84
CA ASP A 182 -17.20 -2.12 -54.22
C ASP A 182 -16.59 -3.52 -54.32
N ILE A 183 -17.21 -4.40 -55.11
CA ILE A 183 -16.71 -5.76 -55.35
C ILE A 183 -16.52 -5.96 -56.83
N PHE A 184 -15.28 -6.25 -57.25
CA PHE A 184 -14.97 -6.53 -58.64
C PHE A 184 -13.97 -7.69 -58.75
N LEU A 185 -14.03 -8.38 -59.89
CA LEU A 185 -13.11 -9.45 -60.26
C LEU A 185 -12.09 -8.90 -61.25
N GLN A 186 -10.81 -9.05 -60.91
CA GLN A 186 -9.69 -8.84 -61.81
C GLN A 186 -9.26 -10.20 -62.38
N ASP A 187 -8.85 -10.22 -63.66
CA ASP A 187 -8.34 -11.42 -64.34
C ASP A 187 -9.31 -12.63 -64.34
N GLY A 188 -10.63 -12.35 -64.35
CA GLY A 188 -11.71 -13.35 -64.29
C GLY A 188 -12.21 -13.91 -65.63
N GLY A 189 -11.64 -13.48 -66.76
CA GLY A 189 -12.10 -13.84 -68.10
C GLY A 189 -13.58 -13.50 -68.36
N LEU A 190 -14.25 -14.30 -69.21
CA LEU A 190 -15.66 -14.08 -69.56
C LEU A 190 -16.59 -14.06 -68.33
N LEU A 191 -16.35 -14.93 -67.33
CA LEU A 191 -17.12 -14.94 -66.08
C LEU A 191 -16.87 -13.67 -65.26
N GLY A 192 -15.64 -13.16 -65.26
CA GLY A 192 -15.28 -11.87 -64.66
C GLY A 192 -16.01 -10.70 -65.31
N ASP A 193 -16.08 -10.65 -66.64
CA ASP A 193 -16.79 -9.60 -67.38
C ASP A 193 -18.30 -9.62 -67.11
N ILE A 194 -18.91 -10.82 -67.08
CA ILE A 194 -20.31 -11.00 -66.72
C ILE A 194 -20.55 -10.52 -65.28
N PHE A 195 -19.69 -10.92 -64.35
CA PHE A 195 -19.80 -10.50 -62.95
C PHE A 195 -19.69 -8.98 -62.80
N ASN A 196 -18.66 -8.38 -63.38
CA ASN A 196 -18.38 -6.95 -63.25
C ASN A 196 -19.48 -6.07 -63.86
N ASN A 197 -20.12 -6.53 -64.95
CA ASN A 197 -21.17 -5.77 -65.63
C ASN A 197 -22.58 -6.02 -65.06
N GLN A 198 -22.89 -7.25 -64.64
CA GLN A 198 -24.27 -7.63 -64.27
C GLN A 198 -24.47 -7.89 -62.77
N PHE A 199 -23.43 -8.32 -62.06
CA PHE A 199 -23.55 -8.77 -60.66
C PHE A 199 -22.81 -7.89 -59.65
N ARG A 200 -21.88 -7.03 -60.08
CA ARG A 200 -21.11 -6.12 -59.20
C ARG A 200 -21.99 -5.32 -58.24
N SER A 201 -23.01 -4.62 -58.76
CA SER A 201 -23.90 -3.81 -57.91
C SER A 201 -24.71 -4.66 -56.93
N LYS A 202 -25.22 -5.82 -57.38
CA LYS A 202 -25.96 -6.76 -56.53
C LYS A 202 -25.07 -7.34 -55.42
N ALA A 203 -23.86 -7.77 -55.78
CA ALA A 203 -22.88 -8.32 -54.84
C ALA A 203 -22.42 -7.27 -53.82
N SER A 204 -22.13 -6.05 -54.27
CA SER A 204 -21.82 -4.91 -53.42
C SER A 204 -22.92 -4.61 -52.41
N GLU A 205 -24.18 -4.57 -52.84
CA GLU A 205 -25.32 -4.28 -51.94
C GLU A 205 -25.57 -5.44 -50.96
N GLN A 206 -25.46 -6.68 -51.44
CA GLN A 206 -25.53 -7.85 -50.58
C GLN A 206 -24.41 -7.84 -49.52
N ALA A 207 -23.17 -7.54 -49.91
CA ALA A 207 -22.06 -7.42 -48.97
C ALA A 207 -22.26 -6.27 -47.97
N ARG A 208 -22.76 -5.12 -48.43
CA ARG A 208 -23.08 -3.97 -47.58
C ARG A 208 -24.06 -4.34 -46.45
N SER A 209 -25.03 -5.22 -46.71
CA SER A 209 -25.98 -5.69 -45.69
C SER A 209 -25.44 -6.83 -44.81
N MET A 210 -24.55 -7.68 -45.34
CA MET A 210 -23.98 -8.83 -44.60
C MET A 210 -22.81 -8.45 -43.67
N ILE A 211 -21.92 -7.55 -44.10
CA ILE A 211 -20.71 -7.19 -43.36
C ILE A 211 -21.00 -6.67 -41.94
N PRO A 212 -21.96 -5.73 -41.72
CA PRO A 212 -22.28 -5.22 -40.38
C PRO A 212 -22.61 -6.34 -39.38
N ASN A 213 -23.49 -7.26 -39.78
CA ASN A 213 -23.93 -8.37 -38.93
C ASN A 213 -22.77 -9.31 -38.61
N ARG A 214 -21.95 -9.64 -39.61
CA ARG A 214 -20.80 -10.54 -39.41
C ARG A 214 -19.71 -9.90 -38.55
N LEU A 215 -19.42 -8.62 -38.76
CA LEU A 215 -18.44 -7.88 -37.98
C LEU A 215 -18.87 -7.75 -36.52
N CYS A 216 -20.14 -7.44 -36.26
CA CYS A 216 -20.67 -7.40 -34.90
C CYS A 216 -20.64 -8.77 -34.22
N ALA A 217 -20.89 -9.87 -34.96
CA ALA A 217 -20.77 -11.23 -34.41
C ALA A 217 -19.33 -11.54 -33.96
N ILE A 218 -18.33 -11.14 -34.75
CA ILE A 218 -16.90 -11.33 -34.42
C ILE A 218 -16.50 -10.46 -33.21
N LEU A 219 -16.85 -9.17 -33.23
CA LEU A 219 -16.51 -8.25 -32.13
C LEU A 219 -17.13 -8.69 -30.79
N SER A 220 -18.32 -9.28 -30.84
CA SER A 220 -18.99 -9.85 -29.66
C SER A 220 -18.22 -10.99 -29.00
N GLN A 221 -17.36 -11.70 -29.75
CA GLN A 221 -16.52 -12.78 -29.23
C GLN A 221 -15.16 -12.27 -28.72
N LEU A 222 -14.61 -11.23 -29.34
CA LEU A 222 -13.27 -10.71 -28.99
C LEU A 222 -13.20 -10.08 -27.60
N ILE A 223 -14.26 -9.38 -27.16
CA ILE A 223 -14.24 -8.69 -25.85
C ILE A 223 -14.16 -9.71 -24.69
N PRO A 224 -15.01 -10.74 -24.61
CA PRO A 224 -14.87 -11.79 -23.61
C PRO A 224 -13.51 -12.49 -23.64
N GLN A 225 -12.90 -12.68 -24.82
CA GLN A 225 -11.67 -13.45 -24.97
C GLN A 225 -10.39 -12.63 -24.70
N LYS A 226 -10.34 -11.37 -25.14
CA LYS A 226 -9.12 -10.54 -25.05
C LYS A 226 -9.17 -9.47 -23.94
N ILE A 227 -10.35 -8.98 -23.58
CA ILE A 227 -10.50 -7.86 -22.62
C ILE A 227 -10.81 -8.37 -21.21
N ASN A 228 -11.79 -9.26 -21.05
CA ASN A 228 -12.16 -9.76 -19.71
C ASN A 228 -11.00 -10.44 -18.95
N PRO A 229 -10.10 -11.21 -19.58
CA PRO A 229 -8.93 -11.76 -18.88
C PRO A 229 -7.97 -10.69 -18.35
N LYS A 230 -7.94 -9.49 -18.97
CA LYS A 230 -7.14 -8.36 -18.44
C LYS A 230 -7.81 -7.75 -17.21
N PHE A 231 -9.14 -7.70 -17.18
CA PHE A 231 -9.87 -7.28 -15.97
C PHE A 231 -9.77 -8.31 -14.84
N ASP A 232 -9.54 -9.59 -15.17
CA ASP A 232 -9.29 -10.62 -14.16
C ASP A 232 -8.01 -10.43 -13.35
N LEU A 233 -7.05 -9.67 -13.89
CA LEU A 233 -5.79 -9.33 -13.22
C LEU A 233 -5.96 -8.26 -12.14
N ILE A 234 -7.11 -7.57 -12.08
CA ILE A 234 -7.37 -6.57 -11.04
C ILE A 234 -7.59 -7.30 -9.71
N PRO A 235 -6.73 -7.10 -8.69
CA PRO A 235 -6.85 -7.80 -7.43
C PRO A 235 -8.10 -7.34 -6.68
N GLN A 236 -8.87 -8.30 -6.15
CA GLN A 236 -10.05 -8.03 -5.33
C GLN A 236 -9.75 -7.90 -3.84
N SER A 237 -8.57 -8.35 -3.45
CA SER A 237 -8.05 -8.28 -2.11
C SER A 237 -6.55 -8.02 -2.20
N ILE A 238 -6.07 -6.99 -1.54
CA ILE A 238 -4.65 -6.65 -1.47
C ILE A 238 -4.20 -7.00 -0.06
N ALA A 239 -3.25 -7.93 0.07
CA ALA A 239 -2.71 -8.29 1.38
C ALA A 239 -1.99 -7.07 1.99
N LEU A 240 -2.15 -6.83 3.29
CA LEU A 240 -1.49 -5.71 3.96
C LEU A 240 0.04 -5.77 3.83
N THR A 241 0.61 -6.97 3.72
CA THR A 241 2.03 -7.20 3.45
C THR A 241 2.49 -6.64 2.10
N GLN A 242 1.62 -6.55 1.10
CA GLN A 242 1.93 -5.91 -0.20
C GLN A 242 1.88 -4.38 -0.11
N LEU A 243 1.15 -3.83 0.88
CA LEU A 243 1.14 -2.41 1.18
C LEU A 243 2.29 -2.00 2.11
N SER A 244 3.07 -2.96 2.64
CA SER A 244 4.14 -2.68 3.60
C SER A 244 5.20 -1.71 3.06
N SER A 245 5.46 -1.68 1.76
CA SER A 245 6.39 -0.70 1.17
C SER A 245 5.86 0.75 1.25
N LEU A 246 4.53 0.98 1.27
CA LEU A 246 3.97 2.29 1.61
C LEU A 246 4.25 2.63 3.07
N ALA A 247 4.08 1.64 3.94
CA ALA A 247 4.30 1.79 5.37
C ALA A 247 5.77 2.06 5.68
N GLU A 248 6.71 1.39 5.02
CA GLU A 248 8.16 1.63 5.16
C GLU A 248 8.53 3.09 4.83
N GLY A 249 7.92 3.72 3.84
CA GLY A 249 8.13 5.15 3.53
C GLY A 249 7.69 6.07 4.67
N ILE A 250 6.49 5.84 5.22
CA ILE A 250 5.94 6.62 6.35
C ILE A 250 6.74 6.35 7.64
N PHE A 251 7.12 5.09 7.88
CA PHE A 251 7.89 4.72 9.06
C PHE A 251 9.35 5.18 9.01
N LYS A 252 9.96 5.32 7.82
CA LYS A 252 11.31 5.91 7.67
C LYS A 252 11.37 7.39 8.04
N SER A 253 10.29 8.16 7.83
CA SER A 253 10.23 9.57 8.22
C SER A 253 10.03 9.80 9.72
N ILE A 254 9.59 8.77 10.46
CA ILE A 254 9.50 8.81 11.92
C ILE A 254 10.84 8.30 12.45
N PRO A 255 11.53 9.01 13.36
CA PRO A 255 12.80 8.54 13.91
C PRO A 255 12.62 7.10 14.42
N ASN A 256 13.36 6.17 13.82
CA ASN A 256 13.27 4.73 14.07
C ASN A 256 13.15 4.44 15.58
N PRO A 257 12.07 3.79 16.05
CA PRO A 257 12.14 3.11 17.34
C PRO A 257 13.07 1.91 17.15
N LYS A 258 14.38 2.15 17.28
CA LYS A 258 15.32 1.07 17.56
C LYS A 258 14.77 0.37 18.81
N TYR A 259 14.61 -0.95 18.74
CA TYR A 259 14.18 -1.85 19.82
C TYR A 259 12.66 -1.92 20.10
N VAL A 260 11.93 -2.67 19.27
CA VAL A 260 10.88 -3.56 19.80
C VAL A 260 11.52 -4.94 19.93
N ASN A 261 12.15 -5.22 21.08
CA ASN A 261 12.78 -6.50 21.32
C ASN A 261 11.74 -7.63 21.47
N PHE A 262 12.03 -8.72 20.78
CA PHE A 262 11.23 -9.90 20.53
C PHE A 262 11.17 -10.79 21.79
N PHE A 263 10.01 -10.88 22.45
CA PHE A 263 9.71 -11.95 23.42
C PHE A 263 8.51 -12.76 22.94
N SER A 264 8.62 -13.41 21.79
CA SER A 264 7.87 -14.65 21.50
C SER A 264 8.84 -15.82 21.62
N HIS A 265 8.96 -16.34 22.85
CA HIS A 265 9.42 -17.67 23.28
C HIS A 265 10.14 -17.54 24.62
N ASN A 266 9.40 -17.70 25.73
CA ASN A 266 9.85 -18.39 26.97
C ASN A 266 8.91 -18.21 28.18
N PHE A 267 7.63 -17.87 27.97
CA PHE A 267 6.63 -17.93 29.04
C PHE A 267 6.40 -19.38 29.55
N LEU A 268 6.55 -20.39 28.68
CA LEU A 268 6.40 -21.80 29.06
C LEU A 268 7.59 -22.38 29.85
N ILE A 269 8.78 -21.76 29.79
CA ILE A 269 9.95 -22.27 30.55
C ILE A 269 9.99 -21.69 31.96
N LYS A 270 9.55 -20.45 32.18
CA LYS A 270 9.49 -19.86 33.54
C LYS A 270 8.34 -20.42 34.39
N LEU A 271 7.24 -20.87 33.78
CA LEU A 271 6.13 -21.47 34.53
C LEU A 271 6.51 -22.81 35.20
N LEU A 272 7.61 -23.45 34.81
CA LEU A 272 8.11 -24.67 35.46
C LEU A 272 9.13 -24.42 36.59
N PHE A 273 9.51 -23.17 36.88
CA PHE A 273 10.58 -22.89 37.86
C PHE A 273 10.25 -21.91 38.98
N VAL A 274 9.00 -21.44 39.14
CA VAL A 274 8.64 -20.59 40.28
C VAL A 274 7.39 -21.15 40.96
N GLY A 275 7.58 -22.19 41.76
CA GLY A 275 6.51 -22.84 42.49
C GLY A 275 6.96 -23.89 43.50
N PHE A 276 8.17 -23.79 44.05
CA PHE A 276 8.60 -24.60 45.20
C PHE A 276 9.57 -23.79 46.07
N SER A 277 9.06 -22.76 46.75
CA SER A 277 9.61 -22.40 48.07
C SER A 277 8.72 -23.08 49.11
N LEU A 278 9.06 -24.33 49.39
CA LEU A 278 8.55 -25.10 50.52
C LEU A 278 9.65 -25.02 51.61
N GLU A 279 9.87 -23.82 52.14
CA GLU A 279 10.54 -23.64 53.43
C GLU A 279 9.59 -24.13 54.52
N ASN A 280 9.52 -25.45 54.68
CA ASN A 280 9.20 -26.15 55.93
C ASN A 280 9.29 -27.67 55.72
N ILE A 281 10.45 -28.18 55.29
CA ILE A 281 10.78 -29.60 55.50
C ILE A 281 12.24 -29.68 55.97
N LYS A 282 12.45 -29.28 57.23
CA LYS A 282 13.50 -29.88 58.05
C LYS A 282 13.02 -31.29 58.40
N GLN A 283 13.91 -32.26 58.18
CA GLN A 283 13.84 -33.64 58.68
C GLN A 283 12.75 -34.54 58.06
N SER A 284 13.07 -35.21 56.95
CA SER A 284 12.77 -36.65 56.87
C SER A 284 13.56 -37.34 55.75
N THR A 285 14.55 -38.13 56.21
CA THR A 285 15.14 -39.34 55.65
C THR A 285 14.84 -39.78 54.20
N GLY A 286 15.88 -39.77 53.36
CA GLY A 286 16.44 -41.01 52.80
C GLY A 286 15.87 -41.61 51.52
N THR A 287 14.63 -41.38 51.12
CA THR A 287 14.05 -42.10 49.94
C THR A 287 13.68 -41.20 48.75
N THR A 288 13.45 -39.91 48.94
CA THR A 288 13.00 -39.00 47.88
C THR A 288 14.10 -38.62 46.87
N ILE A 289 15.37 -38.63 47.29
CA ILE A 289 16.51 -38.23 46.43
C ILE A 289 16.80 -39.27 45.34
N ILE A 290 16.53 -40.55 45.58
CA ILE A 290 16.78 -41.63 44.62
C ILE A 290 15.78 -41.56 43.44
N PHE A 291 14.53 -41.17 43.70
CA PHE A 291 13.53 -41.03 42.64
C PHE A 291 13.85 -39.89 41.67
N ILE A 292 14.35 -38.76 42.16
CA ILE A 292 14.68 -37.59 41.34
C ILE A 292 15.84 -37.90 40.38
N ARG A 293 16.90 -38.58 40.85
CA ARG A 293 18.02 -38.98 39.96
C ARG A 293 17.61 -39.95 38.86
N SER A 294 16.72 -40.91 39.15
CA SER A 294 16.26 -41.89 38.15
C SER A 294 15.39 -41.25 37.04
N PHE A 295 14.63 -40.20 37.36
CA PHE A 295 13.76 -39.52 36.41
C PHE A 295 14.56 -38.62 35.45
N PHE A 296 15.60 -37.94 35.96
CA PHE A 296 16.47 -37.08 35.14
C PHE A 296 17.40 -37.87 34.20
N ALA A 297 17.84 -39.07 34.58
CA ALA A 297 18.61 -39.93 33.69
C ALA A 297 17.78 -40.38 32.46
N LYS A 298 16.49 -40.67 32.64
CA LYS A 298 15.59 -41.09 31.54
C LYS A 298 15.20 -39.97 30.58
N PHE A 299 15.19 -38.71 31.02
CA PHE A 299 14.83 -37.57 30.16
C PHE A 299 15.96 -37.13 29.23
N ASN A 300 17.22 -37.26 29.68
CA ASN A 300 18.37 -36.80 28.90
C ASN A 300 18.69 -37.71 27.70
N ASP A 301 18.41 -39.01 27.80
CA ASP A 301 18.60 -39.95 26.69
C ASP A 301 17.58 -39.75 25.55
N LYS A 302 16.32 -39.36 25.86
CA LYS A 302 15.32 -39.12 24.80
C LYS A 302 15.62 -37.87 23.97
N PHE A 303 16.29 -36.86 24.54
CA PHE A 303 16.62 -35.62 23.81
C PHE A 303 17.78 -35.80 22.83
N LYS A 304 18.81 -36.60 23.18
CA LYS A 304 19.92 -36.90 22.27
C LYS A 304 19.48 -37.70 21.04
N VAL A 305 18.51 -38.61 21.19
CA VAL A 305 17.97 -39.39 20.05
C VAL A 305 17.16 -38.50 19.09
N HIS A 306 16.48 -37.46 19.58
CA HIS A 306 15.66 -36.58 18.74
C HIS A 306 16.50 -35.60 17.90
N GLN A 307 17.57 -35.03 18.47
CA GLN A 307 18.50 -34.18 17.70
C GLN A 307 19.34 -34.96 16.69
N ALA A 308 19.71 -36.21 16.99
CA ALA A 308 20.37 -37.10 16.02
C ALA A 308 19.44 -37.45 14.84
N ARG A 309 18.14 -37.65 15.08
CA ARG A 309 17.13 -37.90 14.03
C ARG A 309 16.86 -36.70 13.12
N LEU A 310 17.00 -35.48 13.62
CA LEU A 310 16.82 -34.27 12.81
C LEU A 310 18.05 -33.96 11.95
N ARG A 311 19.27 -34.23 12.44
CA ARG A 311 20.49 -34.08 11.64
C ARG A 311 20.68 -35.18 10.60
N ALA A 312 20.23 -36.42 10.87
CA ALA A 312 20.25 -37.50 9.88
C ALA A 312 19.23 -37.34 8.74
N ARG A 313 18.21 -36.49 8.91
CA ARG A 313 17.18 -36.23 7.87
C ARG A 313 17.56 -35.18 6.83
N GLN A 314 18.71 -34.52 6.96
CA GLN A 314 19.18 -33.52 5.98
C GLN A 314 20.28 -34.03 5.04
N THR A 315 20.72 -35.29 5.15
CA THR A 315 21.81 -35.83 4.33
C THR A 315 21.51 -37.18 3.69
N VAL A 316 20.29 -37.41 3.18
CA VAL A 316 20.04 -38.53 2.24
C VAL A 316 18.92 -38.15 1.27
N HIS A 317 19.28 -37.54 0.14
CA HIS A 317 18.77 -37.85 -1.20
C HIS A 317 19.56 -37.03 -2.21
N GLY A 318 20.48 -37.71 -2.90
CA GLY A 318 21.21 -37.17 -4.02
C GLY A 318 20.37 -37.14 -5.31
N SER A 319 20.95 -36.39 -6.25
CA SER A 319 20.79 -36.43 -7.72
C SER A 319 19.41 -36.13 -8.32
N ILE A 320 19.28 -34.98 -8.98
CA ILE A 320 19.41 -34.83 -10.45
C ILE A 320 19.74 -33.36 -10.78
N SER A 321 20.70 -33.21 -11.69
CA SER A 321 21.30 -31.98 -12.19
C SER A 321 20.41 -31.24 -13.19
N THR A 322 20.23 -29.93 -13.00
CA THR A 322 20.37 -28.93 -14.08
C THR A 322 20.94 -27.63 -13.46
N LYS A 323 22.23 -27.40 -13.68
CA LYS A 323 22.93 -26.13 -13.40
C LYS A 323 22.23 -25.00 -14.15
N VAL A 324 21.46 -24.17 -13.44
CA VAL A 324 21.21 -22.79 -13.88
C VAL A 324 22.27 -21.94 -13.22
N GLU A 325 23.12 -21.38 -14.05
CA GLU A 325 24.26 -20.52 -13.73
C GLU A 325 23.79 -19.36 -12.85
N ALA A 326 24.37 -19.27 -11.65
CA ALA A 326 23.99 -18.29 -10.64
C ALA A 326 24.39 -16.87 -11.10
N ASP A 327 23.40 -15.99 -11.18
CA ASP A 327 23.52 -14.59 -11.53
C ASP A 327 24.55 -13.86 -10.63
N PRO A 328 25.58 -13.20 -11.20
CA PRO A 328 26.63 -12.50 -10.46
C PRO A 328 26.14 -11.30 -9.62
N CYS A 329 24.88 -10.86 -9.78
CA CYS A 329 24.29 -9.82 -8.92
C CYS A 329 23.82 -10.34 -7.54
N SER A 330 23.85 -11.65 -7.29
CA SER A 330 23.47 -12.23 -5.98
C SER A 330 24.39 -11.84 -4.81
N LYS A 331 25.58 -11.27 -5.08
CA LYS A 331 26.50 -10.78 -4.05
C LYS A 331 26.24 -9.34 -3.60
N CYS A 332 25.33 -8.61 -4.22
CA CYS A 332 24.82 -7.34 -3.69
C CYS A 332 23.58 -7.61 -2.82
N ARG A 333 23.72 -8.48 -1.81
CA ARG A 333 22.74 -8.56 -0.74
C ARG A 333 23.14 -7.51 0.28
N GLU A 334 22.45 -6.37 0.21
CA GLU A 334 22.50 -5.30 1.20
C GLU A 334 22.41 -5.92 2.60
N ASN A 335 23.46 -5.69 3.39
CA ASN A 335 23.51 -5.99 4.82
C ASN A 335 22.57 -5.03 5.57
N ASP A 336 21.27 -5.20 5.38
CA ASP A 336 20.24 -4.58 6.22
C ASP A 336 19.67 -5.63 7.18
N ASP A 337 20.51 -6.11 8.10
CA ASP A 337 20.07 -6.87 9.28
C ASP A 337 19.10 -6.05 10.18
N ARG A 338 18.91 -4.76 9.87
CA ARG A 338 18.00 -3.82 10.55
C ARG A 338 16.50 -4.04 10.23
N SER A 339 16.15 -4.80 9.18
CA SER A 339 14.75 -4.98 8.75
C SER A 339 14.11 -6.31 9.16
N TYR A 340 14.90 -7.32 9.57
CA TYR A 340 14.42 -8.69 9.81
C TYR A 340 13.43 -8.80 10.98
N GLY A 341 13.67 -8.10 12.09
CA GLY A 341 12.82 -8.16 13.29
C GLY A 341 11.43 -7.58 13.08
N SER A 342 11.37 -6.36 12.52
CA SER A 342 10.11 -5.68 12.20
C SER A 342 9.32 -6.48 11.16
N LYS A 343 9.94 -6.90 10.05
CA LYS A 343 9.24 -7.69 9.01
C LYS A 343 8.62 -8.97 9.57
N LYS A 344 9.32 -9.68 10.46
CA LYS A 344 8.81 -10.91 11.09
C LYS A 344 7.62 -10.64 12.02
N PHE A 345 7.68 -9.62 12.87
CA PHE A 345 6.57 -9.25 13.76
C PHE A 345 5.33 -8.78 12.99
N PHE A 346 5.52 -8.00 11.92
CA PHE A 346 4.45 -7.62 10.99
C PHE A 346 3.81 -8.85 10.33
N GLN A 347 4.62 -9.83 9.91
CA GLN A 347 4.13 -11.06 9.27
C GLN A 347 3.35 -11.98 10.23
N ASP A 348 3.72 -12.07 11.51
CA ASP A 348 3.08 -13.04 12.41
C ASP A 348 1.70 -12.57 12.91
N LYS A 349 1.50 -11.28 13.21
CA LYS A 349 0.25 -10.79 13.83
C LYS A 349 -0.84 -10.35 12.84
N ILE A 350 -0.47 -9.79 11.69
CA ILE A 350 -1.39 -9.09 10.78
C ILE A 350 -1.30 -9.57 9.31
N SER A 351 -0.65 -10.72 9.03
CA SER A 351 -0.57 -11.27 7.66
C SER A 351 -1.91 -11.65 7.04
N ASP A 352 -2.90 -11.95 7.87
CA ASP A 352 -4.26 -12.27 7.44
C ASP A 352 -5.10 -11.04 7.09
N LEU A 353 -4.66 -9.82 7.43
CA LEU A 353 -5.37 -8.60 7.06
C LEU A 353 -5.22 -8.33 5.56
N VAL A 354 -6.36 -8.19 4.89
CA VAL A 354 -6.43 -7.84 3.47
C VAL A 354 -7.36 -6.65 3.27
N LEU A 355 -6.97 -5.73 2.39
CA LEU A 355 -7.84 -4.69 1.87
C LEU A 355 -8.73 -5.31 0.80
N THR A 356 -10.01 -5.43 1.09
CA THR A 356 -10.99 -5.82 0.08
C THR A 356 -11.29 -4.64 -0.84
N ALA A 357 -11.18 -4.88 -2.14
CA ALA A 357 -11.33 -3.90 -3.24
C ALA A 357 -12.35 -4.42 -4.26
N GLN A 358 -13.50 -4.88 -3.77
CA GLN A 358 -14.59 -5.41 -4.59
C GLN A 358 -15.49 -4.29 -5.09
N VAL A 359 -15.91 -4.38 -6.35
CA VAL A 359 -16.82 -3.41 -6.96
C VAL A 359 -18.19 -3.45 -6.28
N THR A 360 -18.63 -2.29 -5.77
CA THR A 360 -19.95 -2.08 -5.17
C THR A 360 -20.91 -1.41 -6.14
N ASN A 361 -20.44 -0.42 -6.91
CA ASN A 361 -21.23 0.31 -7.89
C ASN A 361 -20.35 0.82 -9.03
N ILE A 362 -20.93 0.94 -10.22
CA ILE A 362 -20.29 1.57 -11.39
C ILE A 362 -21.33 2.45 -12.06
N TYR A 363 -20.98 3.70 -12.32
CA TYR A 363 -21.83 4.62 -13.04
C TYR A 363 -21.00 5.58 -13.90
N ALA A 364 -21.65 6.13 -14.92
CA ALA A 364 -21.04 7.03 -15.89
C ALA A 364 -21.85 8.33 -16.00
N THR A 365 -21.14 9.45 -16.10
CA THR A 365 -21.69 10.71 -16.61
C THR A 365 -21.19 10.91 -18.05
N PRO A 366 -21.62 11.96 -18.77
CA PRO A 366 -21.04 12.29 -20.07
C PRO A 366 -19.54 12.66 -20.01
N ASN A 367 -19.01 12.99 -18.82
CA ASN A 367 -17.66 13.52 -18.66
C ASN A 367 -16.71 12.57 -17.91
N ASP A 368 -17.27 11.67 -17.10
CA ASP A 368 -16.50 10.81 -16.22
C ASP A 368 -17.11 9.41 -16.08
N TYR A 369 -16.29 8.52 -15.54
CA TYR A 369 -16.67 7.14 -15.25
C TYR A 369 -16.19 6.77 -13.87
N THR A 370 -17.12 6.45 -12.98
CA THR A 370 -16.83 6.22 -11.57
C THR A 370 -17.05 4.76 -11.19
N ILE A 371 -16.02 4.19 -10.56
CA ILE A 371 -16.01 2.84 -9.99
C ILE A 371 -15.93 2.98 -8.48
N SER A 372 -16.89 2.40 -7.78
CA SER A 372 -16.95 2.37 -6.33
C SER A 372 -16.54 1.00 -5.82
N LEU A 373 -15.67 0.98 -4.81
CA LEU A 373 -15.13 -0.22 -4.17
C LEU A 373 -15.46 -0.20 -2.67
N ASN A 374 -15.54 -1.38 -2.05
CA ASN A 374 -15.87 -1.49 -0.63
C ASN A 374 -14.79 -0.92 0.31
N GLY A 375 -13.50 -1.18 0.06
CA GLY A 375 -12.39 -0.54 0.78
C GLY A 375 -12.27 -0.92 2.26
N GLU A 376 -12.59 -2.17 2.63
CA GLU A 376 -12.51 -2.63 4.03
C GLU A 376 -11.26 -3.48 4.25
N PHE A 377 -10.48 -3.16 5.29
CA PHE A 377 -9.51 -4.10 5.84
C PHE A 377 -10.20 -5.09 6.78
N SER A 378 -9.96 -6.39 6.58
CA SER A 378 -10.45 -7.43 7.50
C SER A 378 -9.65 -8.72 7.39
N PRO A 379 -9.66 -9.59 8.41
CA PRO A 379 -9.06 -10.91 8.36
C PRO A 379 -9.63 -11.73 7.20
N TYR A 380 -8.77 -12.13 6.26
CA TYR A 380 -9.11 -12.89 5.06
C TYR A 380 -10.22 -12.27 4.19
N GLY A 381 -10.50 -10.97 4.36
CA GLY A 381 -11.55 -10.28 3.62
C GLY A 381 -12.97 -10.67 4.04
N ARG A 382 -13.15 -11.24 5.24
CA ARG A 382 -14.46 -11.70 5.77
C ARG A 382 -15.33 -10.55 6.31
N GLY A 383 -14.81 -9.34 6.34
CA GLY A 383 -15.46 -8.19 6.95
C GLY A 383 -15.49 -8.26 8.47
N GLY A 384 -16.57 -7.77 9.08
CA GLY A 384 -16.78 -7.77 10.52
C GLY A 384 -16.39 -6.47 11.21
N THR A 385 -16.10 -5.41 10.45
CA THR A 385 -16.00 -4.05 10.98
C THR A 385 -17.39 -3.56 11.38
N PRO A 386 -17.62 -3.13 12.63
CA PRO A 386 -18.97 -2.86 13.16
C PRO A 386 -19.49 -1.44 12.86
N PHE A 387 -18.81 -0.69 12.01
CA PHE A 387 -19.21 0.61 11.49
C PHE A 387 -19.17 0.59 9.96
N SER A 388 -19.72 1.61 9.30
CA SER A 388 -19.79 1.72 7.85
C SER A 388 -19.20 3.05 7.35
N PRO A 389 -18.84 3.14 6.06
CA PRO A 389 -18.36 4.41 5.48
C PRO A 389 -19.40 5.53 5.56
N PHE A 390 -18.91 6.75 5.68
CA PHE A 390 -19.69 7.96 5.43
C PHE A 390 -19.78 8.26 3.93
N PRO A 391 -20.78 9.04 3.49
CA PRO A 391 -20.86 9.47 2.10
C PRO A 391 -19.71 10.43 1.79
N MET A 392 -18.98 10.14 0.71
CA MET A 392 -17.95 11.03 0.16
C MET A 392 -18.36 11.53 -1.22
N SER A 393 -18.11 12.80 -1.49
CA SER A 393 -18.23 13.44 -2.80
C SER A 393 -16.86 13.84 -3.32
N PHE A 394 -16.68 13.75 -4.65
CA PHE A 394 -15.52 14.36 -5.29
C PHE A 394 -15.64 15.89 -5.17
N PRO A 395 -14.52 16.62 -5.07
CA PRO A 395 -14.56 18.08 -5.12
C PRO A 395 -15.15 18.55 -6.46
N ASN A 396 -15.88 19.68 -6.42
CA ASN A 396 -16.62 20.23 -7.57
C ASN A 396 -15.73 20.51 -8.78
N PHE A 397 -14.45 20.83 -8.57
CA PHE A 397 -13.48 20.97 -9.63
C PHE A 397 -12.98 19.58 -10.04
N ILE A 398 -13.46 19.10 -11.18
CA ILE A 398 -12.81 18.00 -11.90
C ILE A 398 -11.40 18.50 -12.20
N GLY A 399 -10.40 17.97 -11.50
CA GLY A 399 -9.03 18.26 -11.86
C GLY A 399 -8.84 17.84 -13.31
N ASN A 400 -8.03 18.56 -14.09
CA ASN A 400 -7.66 18.13 -15.45
C ASN A 400 -6.76 16.87 -15.45
N ASN A 401 -6.74 16.15 -14.33
CA ASN A 401 -6.04 14.91 -14.09
C ASN A 401 -6.81 13.76 -14.75
N MET A 402 -6.09 12.76 -15.24
CA MET A 402 -6.70 11.58 -15.84
C MET A 402 -7.55 10.82 -14.82
N ILE A 403 -7.05 10.62 -13.61
CA ILE A 403 -7.70 9.82 -12.58
C ILE A 403 -7.79 10.55 -11.25
N GLU A 404 -8.89 10.33 -10.56
CA GLU A 404 -9.11 10.80 -9.19
C GLU A 404 -9.58 9.63 -8.32
N THR A 405 -9.05 9.56 -7.10
CA THR A 405 -9.38 8.52 -6.12
C THR A 405 -9.79 9.18 -4.82
N LEU A 406 -10.84 8.67 -4.19
CA LEU A 406 -11.22 8.98 -2.82
C LEU A 406 -11.00 7.72 -1.98
N ILE A 407 -10.24 7.84 -0.91
CA ILE A 407 -10.07 6.79 0.10
C ILE A 407 -10.71 7.27 1.39
N SER A 408 -11.72 6.56 1.88
CA SER A 408 -12.48 6.97 3.06
C SER A 408 -11.68 6.85 4.35
N ASP A 409 -12.06 7.67 5.34
CA ASP A 409 -11.70 7.46 6.74
C ASP A 409 -12.01 6.03 7.21
N TYR A 410 -13.13 5.45 6.79
CA TYR A 410 -13.51 4.06 7.05
C TYR A 410 -12.44 3.05 6.61
N THR A 411 -11.76 3.29 5.49
CA THR A 411 -10.70 2.39 5.01
C THR A 411 -9.58 2.32 6.06
N PHE A 412 -9.12 3.46 6.57
CA PHE A 412 -8.10 3.51 7.63
C PHE A 412 -8.63 3.01 8.99
N ASN A 413 -9.86 3.37 9.35
CA ASN A 413 -10.47 2.98 10.61
C ASN A 413 -10.70 1.47 10.70
N SER A 414 -11.09 0.82 9.60
CA SER A 414 -11.21 -0.64 9.56
C SER A 414 -9.86 -1.32 9.81
N LEU A 415 -8.78 -0.79 9.24
CA LEU A 415 -7.42 -1.26 9.51
C LEU A 415 -7.06 -1.12 10.99
N PHE A 416 -7.23 0.07 11.57
CA PHE A 416 -6.91 0.32 12.98
C PHE A 416 -7.77 -0.52 13.93
N TYR A 417 -9.04 -0.74 13.60
CA TYR A 417 -9.94 -1.61 14.37
C TYR A 417 -9.40 -3.05 14.44
N HIS A 418 -9.00 -3.64 13.32
CA HIS A 418 -8.48 -5.01 13.32
C HIS A 418 -7.07 -5.10 13.90
N MET A 419 -6.22 -4.08 13.73
CA MET A 419 -4.92 -4.00 14.39
C MET A 419 -5.06 -3.92 15.92
N HIS A 420 -6.01 -3.12 16.41
CA HIS A 420 -6.36 -3.04 17.83
C HIS A 420 -6.82 -4.39 18.37
N LYS A 421 -7.78 -5.05 17.69
CA LYS A 421 -8.33 -6.35 18.10
C LYS A 421 -7.27 -7.47 18.17
N LYS A 422 -6.13 -7.29 17.49
CA LYS A 422 -5.00 -8.22 17.44
C LYS A 422 -3.84 -7.81 18.36
N ASP A 423 -4.04 -6.84 19.25
CA ASP A 423 -3.00 -6.29 20.12
C ASP A 423 -1.73 -5.88 19.35
N PHE A 424 -1.89 -5.41 18.11
CA PHE A 424 -0.77 -4.95 17.28
C PHE A 424 -0.30 -3.57 17.73
N ILE A 425 -1.22 -2.73 18.23
CA ILE A 425 -0.94 -1.39 18.75
C ILE A 425 -0.52 -1.51 20.23
N SER A 426 0.54 -2.29 20.45
CA SER A 426 1.17 -2.47 21.75
C SER A 426 2.68 -2.34 21.61
N PHE A 427 3.29 -1.56 22.50
CA PHE A 427 4.74 -1.35 22.54
C PHE A 427 5.20 -1.23 23.99
N ARG A 428 6.46 -1.62 24.23
CA ARG A 428 7.08 -1.58 25.55
C ARG A 428 8.26 -0.62 25.49
N ILE A 429 8.33 0.28 26.46
CA ILE A 429 9.50 1.13 26.70
C ILE A 429 10.19 0.60 27.96
N ASP A 430 11.49 0.45 27.89
CA ASP A 430 12.35 0.00 28.98
C ASP A 430 13.62 0.89 29.04
N PRO A 431 14.50 0.72 30.04
CA PRO A 431 15.70 1.55 30.17
C PRO A 431 16.69 1.41 29.01
N SER A 432 16.54 0.38 28.16
CA SER A 432 17.35 0.20 26.95
C SER A 432 16.82 1.01 25.75
N THR A 433 15.65 1.64 25.89
CA THR A 433 15.05 2.46 24.83
C THR A 433 15.80 3.80 24.73
N PRO A 434 16.36 4.18 23.57
CA PRO A 434 17.10 5.43 23.40
C PRO A 434 16.27 6.67 23.77
N LYS A 435 16.93 7.73 24.28
CA LYS A 435 16.37 9.03 24.70
C LYS A 435 15.42 9.02 25.90
N VAL A 436 14.63 7.96 26.08
CA VAL A 436 13.64 7.86 27.18
C VAL A 436 14.05 6.85 28.25
N GLY A 437 15.00 5.97 27.98
CA GLY A 437 15.39 4.89 28.88
C GLY A 437 15.98 5.38 30.21
N ALA A 438 16.72 6.50 30.19
CA ALA A 438 17.27 7.13 31.39
C ALA A 438 16.18 7.58 32.38
N LEU A 439 15.00 7.98 31.88
CA LEU A 439 13.85 8.39 32.69
C LEU A 439 13.25 7.22 33.47
N LEU A 440 13.37 5.97 33.00
CA LEU A 440 12.69 4.80 33.56
C LEU A 440 13.43 4.20 34.78
N LYS A 441 13.99 5.06 35.63
CA LYS A 441 14.62 4.69 36.91
C LYS A 441 13.84 5.32 38.07
N THR A 442 13.75 4.62 39.20
CA THR A 442 13.11 5.15 40.42
C THR A 442 14.05 5.98 41.28
N THR A 443 15.35 5.90 41.06
CA THR A 443 16.34 6.75 41.71
C THR A 443 17.30 7.26 40.65
N CYS A 444 17.43 8.57 40.61
CA CYS A 444 18.53 9.24 39.94
C CYS A 444 19.76 8.92 40.79
N SER A 445 20.81 8.41 40.17
CA SER A 445 22.11 8.33 40.84
C SER A 445 22.59 9.76 40.99
N ASP A 446 22.53 10.31 42.20
CA ASP A 446 23.26 11.53 42.57
C ASP A 446 24.79 11.29 42.53
N ASP A 447 25.24 10.03 42.36
CA ASP A 447 26.65 9.61 42.48
C ASP A 447 27.41 9.49 41.14
N GLU A 448 26.80 9.89 40.03
CA GLU A 448 27.58 10.36 38.89
C GLU A 448 27.37 11.86 38.84
N ASP A 449 27.95 12.53 39.84
CA ASP A 449 28.66 13.78 39.59
C ASP A 449 29.48 13.54 38.30
N TYR A 450 28.87 13.81 37.15
CA TYR A 450 29.62 14.55 36.16
C TYR A 450 30.03 15.76 36.95
N ASP A 451 31.29 15.75 37.40
CA ASP A 451 32.01 16.96 37.73
C ASP A 451 31.54 17.94 36.66
N PHE A 452 30.66 18.85 37.06
CA PHE A 452 30.67 20.15 36.44
C PHE A 452 32.06 20.65 36.81
N ASP A 453 33.06 20.20 36.04
CA ASP A 453 34.22 21.01 35.74
C ASP A 453 33.55 22.32 35.37
N ASP A 454 33.71 23.26 36.29
CA ASP A 454 33.24 24.62 36.27
C ASP A 454 33.81 25.22 34.98
N THR A 455 33.19 24.86 33.86
CA THR A 455 33.56 25.30 32.54
C THR A 455 32.92 26.64 32.51
N GLY A 456 33.65 27.59 33.09
CA GLY A 456 33.23 28.96 33.28
C GLY A 456 32.47 29.37 32.04
N VAL A 457 31.28 29.92 32.29
CA VAL A 457 30.39 30.46 31.28
C VAL A 457 31.22 31.35 30.36
N GLU A 458 31.71 30.79 29.26
CA GLU A 458 32.22 31.58 28.16
C GLU A 458 30.98 32.26 27.62
N VAL A 459 30.81 33.52 28.03
CA VAL A 459 29.84 34.43 27.44
C VAL A 459 30.05 34.34 25.94
N ILE A 460 29.15 33.62 25.27
CA ILE A 460 29.18 33.45 23.83
C ILE A 460 28.95 34.85 23.26
N ASN A 461 30.05 35.51 22.93
CA ASN A 461 30.04 36.80 22.27
C ASN A 461 29.25 36.62 20.97
N ILE A 462 28.08 37.25 20.90
CA ILE A 462 27.07 37.12 19.85
C ILE A 462 27.66 37.39 18.45
N ASN A 463 28.77 38.13 18.38
CA ASN A 463 29.48 38.38 17.13
C ASN A 463 30.15 37.12 16.54
N SER A 464 30.53 36.14 17.37
CA SER A 464 31.05 34.83 16.92
C SER A 464 29.95 33.91 16.38
N PHE A 465 28.72 34.03 16.90
CA PHE A 465 27.56 33.24 16.46
C PHE A 465 27.12 33.61 15.04
N ILE A 466 27.19 34.89 14.68
CA ILE A 466 26.92 35.35 13.32
C ILE A 466 28.04 34.90 12.37
N ALA A 467 29.30 34.98 12.78
CA ALA A 467 30.43 34.53 11.95
C ALA A 467 30.40 33.01 11.69
N TYR A 468 30.07 32.19 12.70
CA TYR A 468 30.03 30.73 12.59
C TYR A 468 28.86 30.25 11.72
N ASN A 469 27.67 30.84 11.88
CA ASN A 469 26.53 30.49 11.02
C ASN A 469 26.77 30.95 9.58
N LEU A 470 27.44 32.08 9.34
CA LEU A 470 27.84 32.48 7.99
C LEU A 470 28.85 31.49 7.36
N PHE A 471 29.71 30.88 8.18
CA PHE A 471 30.69 29.89 7.74
C PHE A 471 30.03 28.53 7.40
N GLN A 472 29.07 28.07 8.22
CA GLN A 472 28.32 26.84 7.93
C GLN A 472 27.38 27.00 6.73
N PHE A 473 26.77 28.18 6.57
CA PHE A 473 25.98 28.49 5.37
C PHE A 473 26.84 28.49 4.10
N LYS A 474 28.12 28.90 4.19
CA LYS A 474 29.08 28.73 3.08
C LYS A 474 29.45 27.26 2.84
N LYS A 475 29.58 26.44 3.88
CA LYS A 475 29.96 25.02 3.73
C LYS A 475 28.91 24.18 3.01
N GLN A 476 27.63 24.46 3.24
CA GLN A 476 26.53 23.72 2.59
C GLN A 476 26.27 24.17 1.15
N PHE A 477 26.70 25.38 0.77
CA PHE A 477 26.61 25.88 -0.61
C PHE A 477 27.85 25.66 -1.48
N TYR A 478 28.94 25.10 -0.94
CA TYR A 478 30.15 24.74 -1.72
C TYR A 478 30.47 23.24 -1.78
N ALA A 479 29.53 22.37 -1.38
CA ALA A 479 29.63 20.93 -1.63
C ALA A 479 29.05 20.49 -2.99
N SER A 480 28.68 21.45 -3.84
CA SER A 480 28.30 21.23 -5.24
C SER A 480 29.39 21.81 -6.16
N ASN A 481 30.13 20.92 -6.82
CA ASN A 481 31.03 21.14 -7.96
C ASN A 481 32.46 21.67 -7.69
N PHE A 482 33.41 20.74 -7.86
CA PHE A 482 34.61 20.85 -8.71
C PHE A 482 35.59 22.05 -8.55
N ILE A 483 36.88 21.67 -8.36
CA ILE A 483 38.14 22.30 -8.83
C ILE A 483 38.99 23.08 -7.81
N LYS A 484 40.25 22.61 -7.74
CA LYS A 484 41.52 23.20 -7.28
C LYS A 484 41.55 24.73 -7.16
N CYS A 485 42.12 25.25 -6.06
CA CYS A 485 43.31 26.13 -6.07
C CYS A 485 43.58 26.83 -4.72
N TYR A 486 44.84 26.71 -4.31
CA TYR A 486 45.73 27.66 -3.61
C TYR A 486 45.36 28.33 -2.26
N HIS A 487 46.24 28.01 -1.30
CA HIS A 487 46.57 28.74 -0.08
C HIS A 487 46.83 30.23 -0.30
N ILE A 488 46.20 31.07 0.53
CA ILE A 488 46.72 32.38 0.88
C ILE A 488 46.64 32.56 2.41
N ASN A 489 47.79 32.92 2.96
CA ASN A 489 48.10 33.24 4.36
C ASN A 489 47.36 34.49 4.86
N THR A 490 47.30 34.62 6.20
CA THR A 490 47.29 35.83 7.07
C THR A 490 46.19 35.76 8.13
N VAL A 491 46.31 36.22 9.39
CA VAL A 491 47.38 36.77 10.23
C VAL A 491 46.91 36.56 11.69
N LYS A 492 47.84 36.28 12.60
CA LYS A 492 47.63 36.01 14.03
C LYS A 492 47.39 37.31 14.81
N ILE A 493 46.39 37.33 15.70
CA ILE A 493 46.24 38.34 16.75
C ILE A 493 46.42 37.61 18.09
N LYS A 494 47.40 38.07 18.87
CA LYS A 494 47.74 37.64 20.23
C LYS A 494 46.96 38.51 21.23
N ILE A 495 46.50 37.91 22.32
CA ILE A 495 46.25 38.61 23.58
C ILE A 495 46.88 37.75 24.67
N ASP A 496 47.65 38.42 25.53
CA ASP A 496 48.72 37.88 26.34
C ASP A 496 48.26 37.13 27.60
N GLU A 497 49.16 36.25 28.03
CA GLU A 497 49.16 35.40 29.22
C GLU A 497 49.25 36.21 30.52
N VAL A 498 48.64 35.69 31.60
CA VAL A 498 49.04 35.98 32.98
C VAL A 498 49.32 34.64 33.65
N ASP A 499 50.54 34.55 34.17
CA ASP A 499 51.18 33.45 34.85
C ASP A 499 50.40 32.98 36.10
N ASP A 500 50.36 31.67 36.38
CA ASP A 500 51.39 31.10 37.27
C ASP A 500 51.23 29.59 37.51
N GLU A 501 52.41 28.97 37.52
CA GLU A 501 52.83 27.80 38.27
C GLU A 501 52.36 26.36 37.94
N GLN A 502 53.39 25.63 37.48
CA GLN A 502 53.75 24.27 37.89
C GLN A 502 53.10 23.10 37.14
N THR A 503 53.53 23.03 35.89
CA THR A 503 53.59 21.85 35.04
C THR A 503 54.49 20.73 35.61
N GLY A 504 53.87 19.76 36.29
CA GLY A 504 54.44 18.44 36.55
C GLY A 504 54.40 17.56 35.29
N ARG A 505 55.45 17.61 34.49
CA ARG A 505 55.65 16.81 33.27
C ARG A 505 55.58 15.29 33.52
N ARG A 506 54.61 14.60 32.91
CA ARG A 506 54.78 13.20 32.46
C ARG A 506 54.35 13.04 31.00
N ARG A 507 55.37 12.90 30.13
CA ARG A 507 55.26 12.49 28.72
C ARG A 507 54.79 11.03 28.62
N LYS A 508 53.75 10.75 27.83
CA LYS A 508 53.60 9.57 26.94
C LYS A 508 52.35 9.79 26.08
N LYS A 509 52.52 10.27 24.84
CA LYS A 509 52.67 9.51 23.58
C LYS A 509 51.30 9.36 22.91
N ARG A 510 51.08 10.24 21.93
CA ARG A 510 49.93 10.36 21.04
C ARG A 510 49.56 9.01 20.42
N GLU A 511 48.40 8.49 20.76
CA GLU A 511 47.68 7.54 19.92
C GLU A 511 46.63 8.29 19.10
N ARG A 512 46.57 7.92 17.83
CA ARG A 512 45.87 8.58 16.74
C ARG A 512 44.40 8.17 16.84
N GLY A 513 43.60 8.93 17.59
CA GLY A 513 42.15 8.76 17.63
C GLY A 513 41.56 9.11 16.26
N GLU A 514 40.87 8.14 15.66
CA GLU A 514 40.02 8.35 14.50
C GLU A 514 38.88 9.28 14.90
N ASN A 515 38.62 10.28 14.07
CA ASN A 515 37.59 11.29 14.28
C ASN A 515 36.22 10.60 14.27
N GLU A 516 35.64 10.36 15.43
CA GLU A 516 34.20 10.18 15.54
C GLU A 516 33.57 11.57 15.35
N ASP A 517 32.64 11.65 14.40
CA ASP A 517 31.86 12.84 14.11
C ASP A 517 31.17 13.30 15.40
N GLU A 518 31.63 14.40 15.99
CA GLU A 518 30.96 15.08 17.11
C GLU A 518 29.62 15.65 16.62
N GLU A 519 28.60 14.79 16.63
CA GLU A 519 27.19 15.17 16.52
C GLU A 519 26.85 16.01 17.75
N LYS A 520 26.64 17.32 17.57
CA LYS A 520 26.26 18.23 18.66
C LYS A 520 24.99 17.69 19.35
N PRO A 521 24.94 17.65 20.69
CA PRO A 521 23.85 17.02 21.42
C PRO A 521 22.56 17.82 21.26
N GLU A 522 21.58 17.25 20.54
CA GLU A 522 20.17 17.61 20.71
C GLU A 522 19.72 17.23 22.13
N PRO A 523 18.78 17.97 22.75
CA PRO A 523 18.45 17.80 24.17
C PRO A 523 17.99 16.37 24.47
N ASP A 524 18.81 15.65 25.23
CA ASP A 524 18.55 14.30 25.73
C ASP A 524 18.03 14.40 27.17
N PHE A 525 17.06 13.58 27.55
CA PHE A 525 16.58 13.57 28.93
C PHE A 525 17.65 13.08 29.91
N ALA A 526 18.66 12.34 29.42
CA ALA A 526 19.83 11.98 30.19
C ALA A 526 20.57 13.22 30.75
N SER A 527 20.56 14.36 30.04
CA SER A 527 21.22 15.59 30.51
C SER A 527 20.39 16.39 31.50
N LEU A 528 19.08 16.10 31.66
CA LEU A 528 18.24 16.79 32.64
C LEU A 528 18.38 16.22 34.05
N GLY A 529 18.99 15.04 34.22
CA GLY A 529 19.09 14.39 35.53
C GLY A 529 17.71 14.01 36.14
N ILE A 530 16.62 14.11 35.38
CA ILE A 530 15.26 13.80 35.84
C ILE A 530 14.99 12.31 35.64
N CYS A 531 14.54 11.63 36.69
CA CYS A 531 14.06 10.25 36.61
C CYS A 531 12.60 10.16 37.05
N LEU A 532 11.91 9.07 36.69
CA LEU A 532 10.52 8.85 37.06
C LEU A 532 10.33 8.84 38.59
N GLY A 533 11.37 8.49 39.33
CA GLY A 533 11.41 8.59 40.79
C GLY A 533 11.14 9.99 41.34
N ASP A 534 11.57 11.04 40.66
CA ASP A 534 11.35 12.44 41.08
C ASP A 534 9.92 12.89 40.77
N ILE A 535 9.35 12.37 39.68
CA ILE A 535 7.96 12.60 39.31
C ILE A 535 7.02 11.83 40.24
N MET A 536 7.42 10.62 40.66
CA MET A 536 6.61 9.69 41.48
C MET A 536 7.30 9.30 42.80
N PRO A 537 7.36 10.20 43.80
CA PRO A 537 8.04 9.95 45.08
C PRO A 537 7.56 8.71 45.81
N ALA A 538 6.24 8.44 45.79
CA ALA A 538 5.66 7.25 46.42
C ALA A 538 6.21 5.94 45.84
N VAL A 539 6.52 5.93 44.54
CA VAL A 539 7.10 4.76 43.87
C VAL A 539 8.59 4.66 44.13
N ARG A 540 9.30 5.79 44.24
CA ARG A 540 10.71 5.84 44.67
C ARG A 540 10.92 5.27 46.07
N GLU A 541 10.05 5.62 47.02
CA GLU A 541 10.12 5.12 48.40
C GLU A 541 9.84 3.61 48.49
N LYS A 542 8.84 3.13 47.75
CA LYS A 542 8.46 1.72 47.77
C LYS A 542 9.41 0.81 46.99
N TYR A 543 9.97 1.31 45.88
CA TYR A 543 10.87 0.55 45.00
C TYR A 543 12.18 1.33 44.74
N PRO A 544 13.03 1.53 45.75
CA PRO A 544 14.28 2.27 45.58
C PRO A 544 15.27 1.53 44.68
N LYS A 545 16.07 2.27 43.90
CA LYS A 545 17.13 1.72 43.02
C LYS A 545 16.64 0.66 42.05
N LYS A 546 15.43 0.84 41.51
CA LYS A 546 14.80 -0.05 40.54
C LYS A 546 14.62 0.62 39.20
N SER A 547 14.71 -0.19 38.16
CA SER A 547 14.32 0.20 36.80
C SER A 547 12.88 -0.20 36.53
N LEU A 548 12.22 0.59 35.72
CA LEU A 548 10.83 0.42 35.35
C LEU A 548 10.73 0.08 33.87
N HIS A 549 9.64 -0.57 33.50
CA HIS A 549 9.23 -0.64 32.11
C HIS A 549 7.75 -0.31 32.00
N ILE A 550 7.40 0.34 30.89
CA ILE A 550 6.03 0.78 30.62
C ILE A 550 5.54 0.05 29.40
N THR A 551 4.43 -0.67 29.55
CA THR A 551 3.77 -1.37 28.45
C THR A 551 2.55 -0.56 28.02
N PHE A 552 2.58 -0.05 26.79
CA PHE A 552 1.48 0.68 26.18
C PHE A 552 0.61 -0.27 25.36
N ARG A 553 -0.70 -0.14 25.49
CA ARG A 553 -1.71 -0.87 24.73
C ARG A 553 -2.85 0.05 24.40
N SER A 554 -3.34 0.04 23.16
CA SER A 554 -4.58 0.72 22.83
C SER A 554 -5.75 0.13 23.64
N SER A 555 -6.46 0.95 24.42
CA SER A 555 -7.68 0.53 25.14
C SER A 555 -8.92 0.54 24.24
N ARG A 556 -8.85 1.33 23.16
CA ARG A 556 -9.87 1.48 22.14
C ARG A 556 -9.16 1.67 20.80
N ALA A 557 -9.79 1.22 19.71
CA ALA A 557 -9.21 1.36 18.39
C ALA A 557 -8.98 2.84 18.06
N PRO A 558 -7.76 3.23 17.63
CA PRO A 558 -7.51 4.54 17.07
C PRO A 558 -8.47 4.85 15.93
N SER A 559 -8.88 6.11 15.82
CA SER A 559 -9.73 6.55 14.73
C SER A 559 -9.18 7.79 14.05
N VAL A 560 -9.33 7.83 12.73
CA VAL A 560 -9.03 8.95 11.85
C VAL A 560 -10.35 9.48 11.30
N LEU A 561 -10.48 10.80 11.27
CA LEU A 561 -11.60 11.50 10.68
C LEU A 561 -11.07 12.59 9.73
N PHE A 562 -11.54 12.55 8.48
CA PHE A 562 -11.21 13.56 7.48
C PHE A 562 -12.29 14.65 7.44
N SER A 563 -11.87 15.91 7.40
CA SER A 563 -12.79 17.04 7.22
C SER A 563 -12.23 18.07 6.24
N SER A 564 -13.12 18.66 5.44
CA SER A 564 -12.79 19.78 4.55
C SER A 564 -12.54 21.10 5.28
N LYS A 565 -12.78 21.15 6.61
CA LYS A 565 -12.54 22.32 7.46
C LYS A 565 -11.09 22.79 7.36
N ASN A 566 -10.89 24.11 7.41
CA ASN A 566 -9.58 24.78 7.43
C ASN A 566 -8.66 24.36 6.27
N GLY A 567 -9.21 24.08 5.09
CA GLY A 567 -8.43 23.66 3.91
C GLY A 567 -8.11 22.17 3.84
N GLY A 568 -8.53 21.39 4.84
CA GLY A 568 -8.30 19.95 4.93
C GLY A 568 -7.63 19.57 6.24
N THR A 569 -8.40 18.94 7.13
CA THR A 569 -7.95 18.54 8.47
C THR A 569 -8.14 17.04 8.67
N VAL A 570 -7.17 16.42 9.35
CA VAL A 570 -7.21 15.01 9.74
C VAL A 570 -7.18 14.95 11.25
N THR A 571 -8.27 14.52 11.87
CA THR A 571 -8.34 14.34 13.32
C THR A 571 -8.05 12.89 13.66
N ILE A 572 -7.04 12.66 14.50
CA ILE A 572 -6.66 11.34 15.02
C ILE A 572 -7.01 11.30 16.51
N ASP A 573 -7.86 10.36 16.89
CA ASP A 573 -8.28 10.13 18.27
C ASP A 573 -7.67 8.82 18.79
N LEU A 574 -7.02 8.91 19.94
CA LEU A 574 -6.22 7.86 20.56
C LEU A 574 -6.66 7.68 22.02
N LEU A 575 -6.82 6.43 22.43
CA LEU A 575 -7.02 6.06 23.83
C LEU A 575 -6.13 4.86 24.15
N ILE A 576 -5.07 5.11 24.93
CA ILE A 576 -4.03 4.14 25.25
C ILE A 576 -4.04 3.90 26.76
N SER A 577 -4.00 2.65 27.16
CA SER A 577 -3.68 2.22 28.53
C SER A 577 -2.21 1.88 28.59
N SER A 578 -1.52 2.42 29.60
CA SER A 578 -0.14 2.09 29.89
C SER A 578 -0.06 1.48 31.27
N GLU A 579 0.67 0.38 31.40
CA GLU A 579 0.90 -0.31 32.65
C GLU A 579 2.38 -0.22 33.00
N ILE A 580 2.67 0.23 34.22
CA ILE A 580 4.02 0.45 34.72
C ILE A 580 4.40 -0.74 35.61
N PHE A 581 5.56 -1.32 35.35
CA PHE A 581 6.07 -2.48 36.05
C PHE A 581 7.52 -2.27 36.50
N VAL A 582 7.90 -2.89 37.61
CA VAL A 582 9.31 -3.03 38.00
C VAL A 582 9.98 -4.01 37.04
N LEU A 583 11.11 -3.63 36.44
CA LEU A 583 11.80 -4.42 35.43
C LEU A 583 12.29 -5.79 35.95
N ASP A 584 12.81 -5.83 37.17
CA ASP A 584 13.40 -7.05 37.74
C ASP A 584 12.35 -8.06 38.23
N THR A 585 11.33 -7.57 38.94
CA THR A 585 10.33 -8.40 39.63
C THR A 585 9.06 -8.61 38.81
N ASP A 586 8.87 -7.85 37.72
CA ASP A 586 7.62 -7.80 36.94
C ASP A 586 6.40 -7.43 37.79
N GLU A 587 6.62 -6.74 38.92
CA GLU A 587 5.55 -6.30 39.80
C GLU A 587 4.85 -5.07 39.20
N ARG A 588 3.53 -5.15 39.07
CA ARG A 588 2.68 -4.07 38.56
C ARG A 588 2.57 -2.95 39.59
N ILE A 589 3.02 -1.76 39.22
CA ILE A 589 3.02 -0.56 40.08
C ILE A 589 1.70 0.21 39.94
N GLY A 590 1.20 0.34 38.71
CA GLY A 590 -0.05 1.04 38.42
C GLY A 590 -0.29 1.21 36.92
N ALA A 591 -1.39 1.87 36.58
CA ALA A 591 -1.78 2.10 35.19
C ALA A 591 -2.19 3.55 34.93
N ILE A 592 -1.67 4.10 33.83
CA ILE A 592 -2.04 5.43 33.31
C ILE A 592 -2.83 5.27 32.03
N GLN A 593 -3.99 5.90 31.96
CA GLN A 593 -4.72 6.12 30.73
C GLN A 593 -4.27 7.40 30.05
N ILE A 594 -3.97 7.31 28.76
CA ILE A 594 -3.54 8.40 27.90
C ILE A 594 -4.62 8.59 26.84
N ALA A 595 -5.29 9.74 26.88
CA ALA A 595 -6.24 10.16 25.85
C ALA A 595 -5.62 11.30 25.04
N GLY A 596 -5.60 11.15 23.71
CA GLY A 596 -4.98 12.11 22.81
C GLY A 596 -5.86 12.41 21.60
N ILE A 597 -5.97 13.70 21.24
CA ILE A 597 -6.59 14.13 19.98
C ILE A 597 -5.58 14.99 19.22
N ILE A 598 -5.11 14.48 18.08
CA ILE A 598 -4.17 15.14 17.19
C ILE A 598 -4.94 15.65 15.98
N GLU A 599 -4.75 16.91 15.60
CA GLU A 599 -5.21 17.46 14.34
C GLU A 599 -4.03 17.73 13.42
N LEU A 600 -4.05 17.12 12.24
CA LEU A 600 -3.08 17.35 11.18
C LEU A 600 -3.72 18.24 10.11
N ARG A 601 -3.02 19.30 9.73
CA ARG A 601 -3.31 20.07 8.51
C ARG A 601 -2.32 19.65 7.45
N ILE A 602 -2.82 19.04 6.38
CA ILE A 602 -1.96 18.52 5.30
C ILE A 602 -1.89 19.55 4.18
N MET A 603 -0.68 19.87 3.76
CA MET A 603 -0.39 20.70 2.60
C MET A 603 0.33 19.85 1.55
N SER A 604 -0.13 19.91 0.29
CA SER A 604 0.42 19.09 -0.80
C SER A 604 1.22 19.97 -1.74
N ASN A 605 2.55 19.80 -1.78
CA ASN A 605 3.43 20.41 -2.78
C ASN A 605 4.01 19.33 -3.71
N TYR A 606 3.38 19.11 -4.87
CA TYR A 606 3.78 18.13 -5.88
C TYR A 606 4.02 16.72 -5.31
N LYS A 607 5.27 16.37 -5.00
CA LYS A 607 5.68 15.02 -4.56
C LYS A 607 5.79 14.85 -3.03
N ARG A 608 5.73 15.95 -2.28
CA ARG A 608 5.92 15.96 -0.83
C ARG A 608 4.65 16.38 -0.12
N LEU A 609 4.27 15.58 0.88
CA LEU A 609 3.29 15.99 1.88
C LEU A 609 4.01 16.77 2.97
N THR A 610 3.70 18.05 3.08
CA THR A 610 4.07 18.86 4.24
C THR A 610 2.81 19.10 5.06
N GLY A 611 2.94 19.71 6.23
CA GLY A 611 1.79 20.03 7.04
C GLY A 611 2.16 20.46 8.44
N THR A 612 1.14 20.74 9.23
CA THR A 612 1.30 21.08 10.64
C THR A 612 0.48 20.11 11.48
N ALA A 613 1.02 19.73 12.63
CA ALA A 613 0.37 18.92 13.63
C ALA A 613 0.08 19.77 14.87
N GLU A 614 -1.15 19.73 15.35
CA GLU A 614 -1.59 20.32 16.61
C GLU A 614 -2.10 19.20 17.52
N LEU A 615 -1.64 19.14 18.77
CA LEU A 615 -2.16 18.19 19.76
C LEU A 615 -3.23 18.90 20.59
N ASN A 616 -4.48 18.82 20.16
CA ASN A 616 -5.58 19.56 20.79
C ASN A 616 -5.85 19.09 22.22
N LEU A 617 -5.78 17.78 22.44
CA LEU A 617 -5.99 17.17 23.74
C LEU A 617 -4.86 16.19 24.03
N LEU A 618 -4.29 16.28 25.24
CA LEU A 618 -3.53 15.21 25.86
C LEU A 618 -3.95 15.18 27.33
N LYS A 619 -4.50 14.05 27.77
CA LYS A 619 -4.90 13.84 29.16
C LYS A 619 -4.29 12.55 29.68
N LEU A 620 -3.70 12.65 30.86
CA LEU A 620 -3.16 11.54 31.60
C LEU A 620 -4.04 11.32 32.83
N ARG A 621 -4.41 10.07 33.09
CA ARG A 621 -5.21 9.71 34.26
C ARG A 621 -4.65 8.45 34.90
N ASP A 622 -4.32 8.52 36.18
CA ASP A 622 -4.05 7.33 36.98
C ASP A 622 -5.37 6.59 37.19
N ILE A 623 -5.50 5.38 36.63
CA ILE A 623 -6.71 4.57 36.71
C ILE A 623 -6.85 3.97 38.11
N ASP A 624 -5.73 3.51 38.68
CA ASP A 624 -5.73 2.74 39.91
C ASP A 624 -5.57 3.65 41.15
N GLY A 625 -5.06 4.86 40.96
CA GLY A 625 -4.70 5.77 42.06
C GLY A 625 -3.47 5.30 42.85
N THR A 626 -2.74 4.31 42.35
CA THR A 626 -1.61 3.67 43.04
C THR A 626 -0.29 4.38 42.80
N LEU A 627 -0.21 5.29 41.82
CA LEU A 627 1.02 6.02 41.51
C LEU A 627 1.25 7.19 42.47
N GLY A 628 0.23 7.58 43.24
CA GLY A 628 0.30 8.69 44.20
C GLY A 628 0.41 10.06 43.53
N LEU A 629 0.07 10.16 42.24
CA LEU A 629 0.12 11.42 41.49
C LEU A 629 -1.22 12.16 41.56
N PRO A 630 -1.25 13.42 42.01
CA PRO A 630 -2.46 14.23 41.89
C PRO A 630 -2.75 14.53 40.41
N GLN A 631 -4.02 14.74 40.07
CA GLN A 631 -4.43 15.02 38.69
C GLN A 631 -3.74 16.28 38.13
N ASP A 632 -3.50 17.30 38.97
CA ASP A 632 -2.80 18.52 38.54
C ASP A 632 -1.35 18.24 38.10
N ALA A 633 -0.65 17.29 38.75
CA ALA A 633 0.69 16.88 38.34
C ALA A 633 0.66 16.13 36.99
N LEU A 634 -0.36 15.28 36.80
CA LEU A 634 -0.59 14.59 35.53
C LEU A 634 -0.94 15.56 34.39
N ASP A 635 -1.72 16.61 34.68
CA ASP A 635 -2.09 17.64 33.71
C ASP A 635 -0.88 18.51 33.32
N ASN A 636 -0.01 18.85 34.28
CA ASN A 636 1.25 19.54 34.00
C ASN A 636 2.20 18.70 33.15
N LEU A 637 2.33 17.40 33.47
CA LEU A 637 3.10 16.46 32.66
C LEU A 637 2.52 16.32 31.25
N ALA A 638 1.19 16.28 31.12
CA ALA A 638 0.52 16.26 29.83
C ALA A 638 0.81 17.53 29.00
N ASN A 639 0.83 18.71 29.62
CA ASN A 639 1.17 19.96 28.94
C ASN A 639 2.62 19.98 28.44
N LEU A 640 3.57 19.54 29.27
CA LEU A 640 4.99 19.42 28.89
C LEU A 640 5.19 18.42 27.74
N ALA A 641 4.55 17.25 27.83
CA ALA A 641 4.60 16.24 26.79
C ALA A 641 3.95 16.74 25.49
N LYS A 642 2.87 17.52 25.59
CA LYS A 642 2.18 18.11 24.45
C LYS A 642 3.09 19.01 23.63
N GLU A 643 3.86 19.91 24.26
CA GLU A 643 4.82 20.77 23.56
C GLU A 643 5.91 19.96 22.85
N THR A 644 6.44 18.94 23.53
CA THR A 644 7.48 18.06 22.98
C THR A 644 6.97 17.26 21.77
N VAL A 645 5.77 16.67 21.87
CA VAL A 645 5.16 15.88 20.80
C VAL A 645 4.82 16.75 19.59
N VAL A 646 4.27 17.94 19.81
CA VAL A 646 3.94 18.88 18.72
C VAL A 646 5.20 19.33 17.99
N LYS A 647 6.27 19.66 18.72
CA LYS A 647 7.55 20.03 18.12
C LYS A 647 8.12 18.90 17.26
N LEU A 648 8.21 17.68 17.81
CA LEU A 648 8.70 16.50 17.07
C LEU A 648 7.86 16.19 15.83
N ALA A 649 6.53 16.33 15.94
CA ALA A 649 5.63 16.10 14.81
C ALA A 649 5.82 17.16 13.72
N ASN A 650 5.94 18.44 14.07
CA ASN A 650 6.16 19.51 13.10
C ASN A 650 7.54 19.44 12.46
N ASP A 651 8.60 19.14 13.22
CA ASP A 651 9.95 18.94 12.69
C ASP A 651 10.00 17.78 11.66
N ALA A 652 9.19 16.74 11.87
CA ALA A 652 9.04 15.63 10.92
C ALA A 652 8.20 16.02 9.69
N MET A 653 7.12 16.77 9.88
CA MET A 653 6.23 17.20 8.79
C MET A 653 6.85 18.29 7.90
N ASP A 654 7.71 19.15 8.45
CA ASP A 654 8.44 20.19 7.72
C ASP A 654 9.49 19.61 6.77
N LYS A 655 10.11 18.47 7.14
CA LYS A 655 11.01 17.71 6.25
C LYS A 655 10.28 17.16 5.02
N GLY A 656 8.97 16.95 5.13
CA GLY A 656 8.09 16.42 4.10
C GLY A 656 8.16 14.90 3.96
N ILE A 657 7.01 14.27 3.74
CA ILE A 657 6.91 12.81 3.50
C ILE A 657 6.88 12.55 1.99
N ASP A 658 7.87 11.81 1.48
CA ASP A 658 7.92 11.34 0.10
C ASP A 658 7.00 10.11 -0.06
N LEU A 659 5.88 10.27 -0.76
CA LEU A 659 4.95 9.17 -1.03
C LEU A 659 5.38 8.37 -2.27
N GLN A 660 6.11 7.28 -2.04
CA GLN A 660 6.37 6.28 -3.09
C GLN A 660 5.24 5.25 -3.10
N ILE A 661 4.27 5.41 -3.99
CA ILE A 661 3.22 4.39 -4.18
C ILE A 661 3.82 3.19 -4.91
N PRO A 662 3.82 1.97 -4.33
CA PRO A 662 4.38 0.80 -4.96
C PRO A 662 3.57 0.43 -6.19
N THR A 663 4.23 0.43 -7.34
CA THR A 663 3.62 0.05 -8.63
C THR A 663 3.96 -1.39 -9.02
N ASN A 664 4.68 -2.15 -8.19
CA ASN A 664 5.27 -3.45 -8.56
C ASN A 664 4.26 -4.46 -9.13
N ASN A 665 2.99 -4.41 -8.72
CA ASN A 665 1.94 -5.32 -9.20
C ASN A 665 0.75 -4.64 -9.89
N ILE A 666 0.78 -3.31 -10.05
CA ILE A 666 -0.29 -2.58 -10.73
C ILE A 666 0.28 -2.05 -12.05
N PRO A 667 -0.33 -2.35 -13.20
CA PRO A 667 0.22 -1.98 -14.50
C PRO A 667 0.02 -0.49 -14.86
N ILE A 668 -0.02 0.39 -13.85
CA ILE A 668 -0.16 1.84 -14.01
C ILE A 668 0.93 2.53 -13.19
N THR A 669 1.49 3.60 -13.73
CA THR A 669 2.33 4.52 -12.96
C THR A 669 1.60 5.85 -12.82
N LEU A 670 1.54 6.36 -11.60
CA LEU A 670 0.94 7.65 -11.29
C LEU A 670 2.00 8.75 -11.41
N ILE A 671 1.66 9.83 -12.08
CA ILE A 671 2.48 11.04 -12.23
C ILE A 671 1.67 12.27 -11.81
N ASP A 672 2.38 13.32 -11.38
CA ASP A 672 1.77 14.60 -10.96
C ASP A 672 0.65 14.42 -9.90
N ILE A 673 0.97 13.62 -8.88
CA ILE A 673 0.04 13.27 -7.81
C ILE A 673 -0.25 14.51 -6.96
N LYS A 674 -1.54 14.76 -6.69
CA LYS A 674 -2.02 15.84 -5.82
C LYS A 674 -2.90 15.25 -4.74
N PHE A 675 -2.70 15.71 -3.51
CA PHE A 675 -3.47 15.28 -2.36
C PHE A 675 -4.34 16.42 -1.85
N ARG A 676 -5.57 16.10 -1.45
CA ARG A 676 -6.48 17.01 -0.78
C ARG A 676 -7.34 16.23 0.21
N VAL A 677 -7.61 16.81 1.37
CA VAL A 677 -8.58 16.23 2.31
C VAL A 677 -9.96 16.80 1.99
N VAL A 678 -10.95 15.92 1.86
CA VAL A 678 -12.37 16.25 1.74
C VAL A 678 -13.12 15.63 2.91
N ASP A 679 -14.40 15.96 3.07
CA ASP A 679 -15.19 15.35 4.15
C ASP A 679 -15.22 13.83 4.00
N HIS A 680 -14.78 13.15 5.07
CA HIS A 680 -14.67 11.70 5.18
C HIS A 680 -13.73 11.01 4.19
N GLY A 681 -12.93 11.73 3.40
CA GLY A 681 -12.08 11.12 2.39
C GLY A 681 -10.77 11.85 2.12
N LEU A 682 -9.74 11.06 1.79
CA LEU A 682 -8.50 11.53 1.18
C LEU A 682 -8.66 11.49 -0.35
N HIS A 683 -8.64 12.66 -0.98
CA HIS A 683 -8.66 12.83 -2.43
C HIS A 683 -7.25 12.80 -3.01
N ILE A 684 -7.05 11.94 -4.00
CA ILE A 684 -5.80 11.75 -4.73
C ILE A 684 -6.10 11.95 -6.21
N ALA A 685 -5.56 13.00 -6.82
CA ALA A 685 -5.68 13.26 -8.25
C ALA A 685 -4.33 13.06 -8.93
N SER A 686 -4.29 12.40 -10.09
CA SER A 686 -3.04 12.14 -10.80
C SER A 686 -3.27 11.88 -12.29
N ASP A 687 -2.19 11.95 -13.05
CA ASP A 687 -2.12 11.47 -14.42
C ASP A 687 -1.59 10.02 -14.43
N ILE A 688 -2.02 9.21 -15.40
CA ILE A 688 -1.63 7.80 -15.51
C ILE A 688 -0.80 7.55 -16.77
N ILE A 689 0.17 6.66 -16.65
CA ILE A 689 0.82 6.01 -17.79
C ILE A 689 0.60 4.51 -17.66
N LEU A 690 0.05 3.89 -18.71
CA LEU A 690 -0.15 2.45 -18.73
C LEU A 690 1.18 1.74 -19.05
N SER A 691 1.48 0.69 -18.30
CA SER A 691 2.64 -0.16 -18.55
C SER A 691 2.52 -0.84 -19.92
N ARG A 692 3.66 -1.03 -20.60
CA ARG A 692 3.75 -1.73 -21.90
C ARG A 692 3.20 -3.17 -21.85
N SER A 693 3.16 -3.78 -20.65
CA SER A 693 2.57 -5.10 -20.42
C SER A 693 1.08 -5.16 -20.73
N LEU A 694 0.33 -4.07 -20.49
CA LEU A 694 -1.09 -4.01 -20.85
C LEU A 694 -1.27 -3.80 -22.35
N ILE A 695 -0.44 -2.93 -22.93
CA ILE A 695 -0.57 -2.48 -24.32
C ILE A 695 0.85 -2.34 -24.88
N PRO A 696 1.30 -3.31 -25.70
CA PRO A 696 2.54 -3.15 -26.46
C PRO A 696 2.37 -1.89 -27.31
N ILE A 697 3.19 -0.87 -27.08
CA ILE A 697 3.23 0.29 -27.97
C ILE A 697 3.90 -0.21 -29.25
N LEU A 698 3.11 -0.38 -30.30
CA LEU A 698 3.53 -1.00 -31.55
C LEU A 698 4.03 0.09 -32.50
N ASN A 699 5.27 -0.02 -32.96
CA ASN A 699 5.94 0.97 -33.83
C ASN A 699 5.29 1.15 -35.22
N ARG A 700 4.34 0.28 -35.60
CA ARG A 700 3.49 0.47 -36.79
C ARG A 700 2.19 1.16 -36.40
N SER A 701 2.28 2.42 -36.01
CA SER A 701 1.11 3.27 -35.86
C SER A 701 0.89 4.07 -37.14
N CYS A 702 -0.39 4.30 -37.49
CA CYS A 702 -0.74 5.41 -38.36
C CYS A 702 -0.17 6.69 -37.73
N ARG A 703 0.89 7.26 -38.32
CA ARG A 703 1.31 8.61 -37.97
C ARG A 703 0.21 9.52 -38.46
N TYR A 704 -0.58 10.09 -37.55
CA TYR A 704 -1.28 11.33 -37.85
C TYR A 704 -0.17 12.35 -38.15
N THR A 705 -0.01 12.69 -39.43
CA THR A 705 0.77 13.86 -39.84
C THR A 705 0.01 15.11 -39.49
#